data_AF-A0A838CU36-F1
#
_entry.id   AF-A0A838CU36-F1
#
_cell.length_a   1.000
_cell.length_b   1.000
_cell.length_c   1.000
_cell.angle_alpha   90.00
_cell.angle_beta   90.00
_cell.angle_gamma   90.00
#
_symmetry.space_group_name_H-M   'P 1'
#
loop_
_entity.id
_entity.type
_entity.pdbx_description
1 polymer ?
#
loop_
_entity_poly.entity_id
_entity_poly.type
_entity_poly.pdbx_seq_one_letter_code
_entity_poly.pdbx_strand_id
1 'polypeptide(L)'
;MKKNTPLKVMTASAIAATIAVPAVASSVSAAEVNIETVAIEMDGQVYVVTYTEFTDAYLDGEGEVYDLATEGDIVSFSTDGESYISYEALVDALFDADENQDTADVIAELEEDEDAMVPADVVADYVMFGKEAMVESVSANTDLTTEVTTVEGMVSNLEALELEEGETATVTVSVFANGDTSVDPAVVNEEVEVDADGMFSTTFTGLPEGDHVVRVSLSEDVSTDAEFSIDLTEVTTAVDAVNNATNQVNLLTALENDFFENVNADLIAEYDAVLGSDNDELETVADVQMEIDTVNAVNAVNTADTQVELLNALQAGQELGVFTDVREDYIVTYAADLLDGDTETQDSIQDVIDGAAEAVVSAAESALNTAESNPSDANIEAASDAVAEVPADLVDEEGELILPSFEERLAAVKVVNAVQAGDGFSQVRLLAALEDNNFERVNTDFISDYQTAITADDLTVEDIQEEIDTVNFNAAETAVNALTVDSSADDFADAEELISNLAADEEDETAVSDLTAQFNLTEALAEAASVDGNSSNSDIISALTSLSELTEDFDVDTVTDSQLNQIAVEIDGATITSAADIQTIVETVAVNEVLALDANSTEAEISEALNALAQASEDFDEDSINSGLLEEYVTQFGNDNPSDAAGIQTSVDTANNTAAAAPLAVISSDDGSGNINATDEELLEALQSPFIDLKGVNEDLFTDYKAALNALGSVDRDEVSEVQAVITDVNNLNSVNTATTATEMRTALNKVAVENDVNAYINLGSAAKLEVAGVVLSDRADETDAEFATTADVTTAVTTEISARDTLFTSATGVNMGTISQVRTALVNYGLDSFTDLSASQQVEVAEYIVDNRPEVTTNEAGDTYVSGGYTTITGLETAIEGALAQ
;
A
#
# COMPACT_ATOMS: atom_id res chain seq x y z
N MET A 1 16.79 -25.11 16.48
CA MET A 1 15.69 -26.10 16.39
C MET A 1 15.48 -26.78 17.76
N LYS A 2 14.65 -26.19 18.62
CA LYS A 2 14.12 -26.85 19.82
C LYS A 2 13.17 -27.97 19.34
N LYS A 3 13.32 -29.17 19.89
CA LYS A 3 12.44 -30.32 19.59
C LYS A 3 11.12 -30.13 20.32
N ASN A 4 10.03 -29.90 19.61
CA ASN A 4 8.68 -29.97 20.17
C ASN A 4 8.34 -31.44 20.47
N THR A 5 8.13 -31.74 21.76
CA THR A 5 7.73 -33.05 22.26
C THR A 5 6.20 -33.22 22.09
N PRO A 6 5.66 -34.41 21.79
CA PRO A 6 4.23 -34.62 21.48
C PRO A 6 3.28 -34.56 22.70
N LEU A 7 3.66 -33.90 23.79
CA LEU A 7 2.92 -33.91 25.07
C LEU A 7 1.84 -32.82 25.17
N LYS A 8 1.82 -31.81 24.28
CA LYS A 8 0.86 -30.69 24.33
C LYS A 8 -0.62 -31.04 24.04
N VAL A 9 -0.95 -32.29 23.66
CA VAL A 9 -2.34 -32.66 23.27
C VAL A 9 -3.16 -33.23 24.44
N MET A 10 -2.71 -33.12 25.69
CA MET A 10 -3.45 -33.62 26.86
C MET A 10 -4.00 -32.55 27.83
N THR A 11 -3.80 -31.25 27.60
CA THR A 11 -3.78 -30.27 28.72
C THR A 11 -4.59 -28.99 28.55
N ALA A 12 -5.92 -29.11 28.46
CA ALA A 12 -6.88 -28.09 28.94
C ALA A 12 -8.25 -28.73 29.14
N SER A 13 -8.71 -29.48 28.12
CA SER A 13 -9.94 -30.27 28.15
C SER A 13 -9.94 -31.39 29.20
N ALA A 14 -8.79 -31.95 29.58
CA ALA A 14 -8.69 -32.93 30.67
C ALA A 14 -8.87 -32.31 32.07
N ILE A 15 -8.39 -31.08 32.29
CA ILE A 15 -8.56 -30.37 33.56
C ILE A 15 -10.00 -29.89 33.70
N ALA A 16 -10.57 -29.28 32.66
CA ALA A 16 -11.99 -28.90 32.63
C ALA A 16 -12.94 -30.12 32.81
N ALA A 17 -12.62 -31.27 32.21
CA ALA A 17 -13.43 -32.49 32.36
C ALA A 17 -13.29 -33.19 33.72
N THR A 18 -12.20 -32.98 34.47
CA THR A 18 -11.98 -33.60 35.79
C THR A 18 -12.67 -32.80 36.91
N ILE A 19 -12.86 -31.49 36.73
CA ILE A 19 -13.52 -30.61 37.71
C ILE A 19 -15.05 -30.55 37.49
N ALA A 20 -15.56 -30.81 36.28
CA ALA A 20 -16.99 -30.73 35.94
C ALA A 20 -17.83 -32.01 36.20
N VAL A 21 -17.49 -32.87 37.18
CA VAL A 21 -18.32 -34.04 37.52
C VAL A 21 -19.36 -33.67 38.60
N PRO A 22 -20.68 -33.77 38.33
CA PRO A 22 -21.69 -33.53 39.35
C PRO A 22 -21.68 -34.64 40.40
N ALA A 23 -21.63 -34.21 41.67
CA ALA A 23 -21.69 -35.04 42.87
C ALA A 23 -22.74 -36.16 42.80
N VAL A 24 -22.27 -37.41 42.85
CA VAL A 24 -23.10 -38.55 43.26
C VAL A 24 -22.62 -39.05 44.63
N ALA A 25 -23.12 -38.38 45.66
CA ALA A 25 -23.33 -38.85 47.03
C ALA A 25 -22.23 -39.74 47.68
N SER A 26 -21.27 -39.11 48.35
CA SER A 26 -20.74 -39.63 49.61
C SER A 26 -20.53 -38.47 50.61
N SER A 27 -20.99 -38.63 51.84
CA SER A 27 -21.25 -37.56 52.81
C SER A 27 -20.05 -37.26 53.72
N VAL A 28 -18.90 -36.89 53.16
CA VAL A 28 -17.77 -36.38 53.94
C VAL A 28 -17.61 -34.89 53.68
N SER A 29 -17.49 -34.13 54.76
CA SER A 29 -17.30 -32.67 54.78
C SER A 29 -15.88 -32.32 54.34
N ALA A 30 -15.55 -32.51 53.06
CA ALA A 30 -14.41 -31.86 52.44
C ALA A 30 -14.80 -30.40 52.18
N ALA A 31 -13.91 -29.46 52.53
CA ALA A 31 -14.08 -28.08 52.10
C ALA A 31 -14.01 -28.06 50.57
N GLU A 32 -14.97 -27.40 49.91
CA GLU A 32 -14.96 -27.22 48.46
C GLU A 32 -13.74 -26.34 48.13
N VAL A 33 -12.70 -26.93 47.55
CA VAL A 33 -11.56 -26.18 47.01
C VAL A 33 -11.98 -25.71 45.62
N ASN A 34 -12.09 -24.39 45.43
CA ASN A 34 -12.42 -23.77 44.15
C ASN A 34 -11.17 -23.04 43.64
N ILE A 35 -10.83 -23.24 42.37
CA ILE A 35 -9.79 -22.44 41.71
C ILE A 35 -10.42 -21.08 41.38
N GLU A 36 -9.83 -19.99 41.87
CA GLU A 36 -10.28 -18.62 41.65
C GLU A 36 -9.60 -17.98 40.44
N THR A 37 -8.30 -18.21 40.24
CA THR A 37 -7.54 -17.65 39.11
C THR A 37 -6.57 -18.65 38.48
N VAL A 38 -6.23 -18.40 37.22
CA VAL A 38 -5.26 -19.18 36.43
C VAL A 38 -4.20 -18.23 35.90
N ALA A 39 -2.93 -18.56 36.10
CA ALA A 39 -1.80 -17.80 35.58
C ALA A 39 -1.22 -18.46 34.31
N ILE A 40 -1.09 -17.68 33.24
CA ILE A 40 -0.71 -18.12 31.89
C ILE A 40 0.50 -17.30 31.44
N GLU A 41 1.60 -17.95 31.11
CA GLU A 41 2.80 -17.31 30.58
C GLU A 41 2.74 -17.22 29.04
N MET A 42 2.87 -16.01 28.50
CA MET A 42 2.96 -15.74 27.07
C MET A 42 4.07 -14.71 26.84
N ASP A 43 4.99 -15.01 25.92
CA ASP A 43 6.15 -14.17 25.58
C ASP A 43 7.01 -13.68 26.76
N GLY A 44 7.03 -14.44 27.86
CA GLY A 44 7.82 -14.17 29.06
C GLY A 44 7.12 -13.30 30.11
N GLN A 45 5.87 -12.91 29.87
CA GLN A 45 5.00 -12.24 30.83
C GLN A 45 3.95 -13.23 31.36
N VAL A 46 3.67 -13.19 32.67
CA VAL A 46 2.64 -14.05 33.28
C VAL A 46 1.36 -13.23 33.50
N TYR A 47 0.29 -13.66 32.84
CA TYR A 47 -1.03 -13.06 32.91
C TYR A 47 -1.95 -13.88 33.81
N VAL A 48 -2.72 -13.24 34.67
CA VAL A 48 -3.68 -13.88 35.57
C VAL A 48 -5.09 -13.56 35.12
N VAL A 49 -5.84 -14.61 34.78
CA VAL A 49 -7.27 -14.53 34.44
C VAL A 49 -8.09 -15.17 35.56
N THR A 50 -9.33 -14.73 35.77
CA THR A 50 -10.21 -15.47 36.68
C THR A 50 -10.52 -16.84 36.06
N TYR A 51 -10.75 -17.85 36.91
CA TYR A 51 -11.11 -19.19 36.43
C TYR A 51 -12.40 -19.14 35.60
N THR A 52 -13.34 -18.26 35.95
CA THR A 52 -14.58 -18.04 35.19
C THR A 52 -14.30 -17.54 33.78
N GLU A 53 -13.51 -16.48 33.63
CA GLU A 53 -13.12 -15.94 32.31
C GLU A 53 -12.36 -16.96 31.48
N PHE A 54 -11.42 -17.68 32.09
CA PHE A 54 -10.71 -18.77 31.44
C PHE A 54 -11.66 -19.84 30.91
N THR A 55 -12.65 -20.26 31.72
CA THR A 55 -13.61 -21.28 31.30
C THR A 55 -14.59 -20.78 30.25
N ASP A 56 -15.08 -19.54 30.36
CA ASP A 56 -16.02 -18.95 29.42
C ASP A 56 -15.35 -18.76 28.05
N ALA A 57 -14.13 -18.21 28.01
CA ALA A 57 -13.36 -18.07 26.79
C ALA A 57 -13.08 -19.42 26.10
N TYR A 58 -12.75 -20.46 26.87
CA TYR A 58 -12.54 -21.81 26.31
C TYR A 58 -13.83 -22.47 25.80
N LEU A 59 -14.98 -22.13 26.36
CA LEU A 59 -16.29 -22.62 25.91
C LEU A 59 -16.78 -21.89 24.67
N ASP A 60 -16.57 -20.58 24.61
CA ASP A 60 -17.00 -19.74 23.49
C ASP A 60 -16.07 -19.89 22.29
N GLY A 61 -14.79 -20.21 22.52
CA GLY A 61 -13.81 -20.53 21.49
C GLY A 61 -13.27 -19.30 20.74
N GLU A 62 -13.46 -18.12 21.32
CA GLU A 62 -13.05 -16.82 20.80
C GLU A 62 -12.76 -15.84 21.96
N GLY A 63 -12.01 -14.77 21.68
CA GLY A 63 -11.67 -13.71 22.63
C GLY A 63 -10.23 -13.77 23.14
N GLU A 64 -9.73 -12.67 23.69
CA GLU A 64 -8.30 -12.53 24.02
C GLU A 64 -7.84 -13.50 25.12
N VAL A 65 -8.72 -13.84 26.08
CA VAL A 65 -8.44 -14.89 27.07
C VAL A 65 -8.33 -16.28 26.41
N TYR A 66 -9.06 -16.53 25.31
CA TYR A 66 -8.96 -17.76 24.55
C TYR A 66 -7.63 -17.83 23.78
N ASP A 67 -7.22 -16.71 23.16
CA ASP A 67 -5.93 -16.61 22.47
C ASP A 67 -4.78 -16.79 23.46
N LEU A 68 -4.82 -16.08 24.59
CA LEU A 68 -3.87 -16.24 25.71
C LEU A 68 -3.80 -17.71 26.19
N ALA A 69 -4.95 -18.36 26.37
CA ALA A 69 -5.02 -19.75 26.83
C ALA A 69 -4.57 -20.79 25.79
N THR A 70 -4.65 -20.47 24.50
CA THR A 70 -4.27 -21.39 23.40
C THR A 70 -2.82 -21.22 22.95
N GLU A 71 -2.28 -20.00 23.04
CA GLU A 71 -0.93 -19.66 22.64
C GLU A 71 0.07 -19.68 23.82
N GLY A 72 -0.39 -19.33 25.03
CA GLY A 72 0.39 -19.36 26.26
C GLY A 72 0.48 -20.72 26.95
N ASP A 73 1.32 -20.80 27.99
CA ASP A 73 1.49 -21.98 28.84
C ASP A 73 0.94 -21.71 30.26
N ILE A 74 0.04 -22.55 30.77
CA ILE A 74 -0.46 -22.42 32.16
C ILE A 74 0.68 -22.75 33.13
N VAL A 75 1.07 -21.79 33.97
CA VAL A 75 2.22 -21.91 34.89
C VAL A 75 1.82 -22.12 36.35
N SER A 76 0.67 -21.59 36.77
CA SER A 76 0.17 -21.76 38.13
C SER A 76 -1.33 -21.46 38.24
N PHE A 77 -1.92 -21.76 39.39
CA PHE A 77 -3.34 -21.50 39.69
C PHE A 77 -3.49 -21.13 41.17
N SER A 78 -4.51 -20.35 41.50
CA SER A 78 -4.79 -19.92 42.88
C SER A 78 -6.20 -20.32 43.31
N THR A 79 -6.35 -20.64 44.59
CA THR A 79 -7.64 -20.96 45.24
C THR A 79 -8.17 -19.82 46.12
N ASP A 80 -7.36 -18.79 46.37
CA ASP A 80 -7.67 -17.65 47.24
C ASP A 80 -7.36 -16.28 46.62
N GLY A 81 -6.83 -16.26 45.39
CA GLY A 81 -6.42 -15.07 44.65
C GLY A 81 -5.07 -14.47 45.07
N GLU A 82 -4.46 -14.95 46.16
CA GLU A 82 -3.22 -14.40 46.73
C GLU A 82 -2.04 -15.37 46.62
N SER A 83 -2.31 -16.68 46.67
CA SER A 83 -1.30 -17.74 46.73
C SER A 83 -1.44 -18.68 45.53
N TYR A 84 -0.34 -18.93 44.83
CA TYR A 84 -0.35 -19.71 43.58
C TYR A 84 0.39 -21.04 43.74
N ILE A 85 -0.22 -22.13 43.29
CA ILE A 85 0.39 -23.47 43.23
C ILE A 85 0.95 -23.67 41.82
N SER A 86 2.18 -24.16 41.72
CA SER A 86 2.80 -24.46 40.43
C SER A 86 2.02 -25.52 39.66
N TYR A 87 1.79 -25.27 38.37
CA TYR A 87 1.15 -26.23 37.49
C TYR A 87 1.91 -27.58 37.42
N GLU A 88 3.25 -27.52 37.39
CA GLU A 88 4.10 -28.72 37.39
C GLU A 88 3.91 -29.54 38.67
N ALA A 89 3.87 -28.87 39.83
CA ALA A 89 3.62 -29.52 41.12
C ALA A 89 2.24 -30.19 41.19
N LEU A 90 1.21 -29.53 40.65
CA LEU A 90 -0.14 -30.11 40.56
C LEU A 90 -0.18 -31.35 39.68
N VAL A 91 0.41 -31.27 38.49
CA VAL A 91 0.41 -32.37 37.53
C VAL A 91 1.15 -33.57 38.11
N ASP A 92 2.31 -33.35 38.72
CA ASP A 92 3.08 -34.42 39.36
C ASP A 92 2.29 -35.07 40.52
N ALA A 93 1.67 -34.26 41.37
CA ALA A 93 0.86 -34.76 42.48
C ALA A 93 -0.39 -35.53 42.00
N LEU A 94 -1.02 -35.10 40.90
CA LEU A 94 -2.15 -35.82 40.29
C LEU A 94 -1.75 -37.18 39.70
N PHE A 95 -0.52 -37.31 39.18
CA PHE A 95 -0.02 -38.59 38.68
C PHE A 95 0.42 -39.54 39.80
N ASP A 96 0.88 -39.00 40.93
CA ASP A 96 1.31 -39.75 42.10
C ASP A 96 0.19 -40.06 43.09
N ALA A 97 -0.99 -39.44 42.92
CA ALA A 97 -2.18 -39.65 43.74
C ALA A 97 -2.62 -41.14 43.76
N ASP A 98 -2.98 -41.64 44.96
CA ASP A 98 -3.57 -42.98 45.10
C ASP A 98 -4.94 -43.03 44.41
N GLU A 99 -5.40 -44.19 43.95
CA GLU A 99 -6.69 -44.39 43.23
C GLU A 99 -7.92 -43.92 44.04
N ASN A 100 -7.75 -43.54 45.31
CA ASN A 100 -8.79 -43.06 46.21
C ASN A 100 -8.64 -41.58 46.64
N GLN A 101 -7.61 -40.87 46.20
CA GLN A 101 -7.43 -39.44 46.50
C GLN A 101 -8.13 -38.61 45.41
N ASP A 102 -8.99 -37.69 45.80
CA ASP A 102 -9.64 -36.78 44.85
C ASP A 102 -8.80 -35.52 44.61
N THR A 103 -9.10 -34.78 43.54
CA THR A 103 -8.34 -33.60 43.14
C THR A 103 -8.33 -32.51 44.23
N ALA A 104 -9.39 -32.39 45.02
CA ALA A 104 -9.46 -31.40 46.09
C ALA A 104 -8.52 -31.77 47.25
N ASP A 105 -8.43 -33.06 47.59
CA ASP A 105 -7.47 -33.57 48.58
C ASP A 105 -6.02 -33.34 48.10
N VAL A 106 -5.74 -33.48 46.80
CA VAL A 106 -4.41 -33.20 46.22
C VAL A 106 -4.07 -31.71 46.31
N ILE A 107 -4.99 -30.82 45.92
CA ILE A 107 -4.74 -29.37 45.96
C ILE A 107 -4.55 -28.90 47.41
N ALA A 108 -5.38 -29.36 48.35
CA ALA A 108 -5.23 -29.00 49.76
C ALA A 108 -3.90 -29.49 50.37
N GLU A 109 -3.35 -30.63 49.90
CA GLU A 109 -2.03 -31.11 50.31
C GLU A 109 -0.91 -30.22 49.73
N LEU A 110 -1.07 -29.75 48.50
CA LEU A 110 -0.11 -28.85 47.84
C LEU A 110 -0.09 -27.44 48.46
N GLU A 111 -1.23 -26.92 48.93
CA GLU A 111 -1.27 -25.64 49.66
C GLU A 111 -0.45 -25.66 50.96
N GLU A 112 -0.27 -26.84 51.57
CA GLU A 112 0.58 -27.03 52.74
C GLU A 112 2.06 -27.28 52.39
N ASP A 113 2.38 -27.50 51.10
CA ASP A 113 3.73 -27.76 50.60
C ASP A 113 4.39 -26.50 50.05
N GLU A 114 5.30 -25.91 50.83
CA GLU A 114 6.05 -24.70 50.45
C GLU A 114 6.84 -24.86 49.14
N ASP A 115 7.26 -26.09 48.78
CA ASP A 115 7.99 -26.36 47.54
C ASP A 115 7.05 -26.44 46.31
N ALA A 116 5.73 -26.59 46.53
CA ALA A 116 4.71 -26.58 45.48
C ALA A 116 4.18 -25.17 45.17
N MET A 117 4.41 -24.21 46.06
CA MET A 117 3.94 -22.83 45.93
C MET A 117 4.89 -21.99 45.06
N VAL A 118 4.32 -21.08 44.28
CA VAL A 118 5.09 -20.06 43.56
C VAL A 118 5.60 -19.01 44.56
N PRO A 119 6.90 -18.63 44.53
CA PRO A 119 7.43 -17.60 45.42
C PRO A 119 6.70 -16.26 45.29
N ALA A 120 6.46 -15.59 46.42
CA ALA A 120 5.70 -14.33 46.44
C ALA A 120 6.35 -13.19 45.63
N ASP A 121 7.68 -13.19 45.49
CA ASP A 121 8.40 -12.25 44.63
C ASP A 121 8.18 -12.51 43.13
N VAL A 122 7.86 -13.75 42.74
CA VAL A 122 7.48 -14.08 41.36
C VAL A 122 6.00 -13.74 41.10
N VAL A 123 5.13 -13.96 42.09
CA VAL A 123 3.70 -13.60 42.00
C VAL A 123 3.50 -12.08 41.92
N ALA A 124 4.42 -11.29 42.49
CA ALA A 124 4.34 -9.82 42.40
C ALA A 124 4.48 -9.29 40.96
N ASP A 125 5.09 -10.07 40.06
CA ASP A 125 5.27 -9.70 38.64
C ASP A 125 4.11 -10.21 37.76
N TYR A 126 3.07 -10.83 38.34
CA TYR A 126 1.91 -11.33 37.61
C TYR A 126 0.97 -10.18 37.24
N VAL A 127 0.60 -10.09 35.95
CA VAL A 127 -0.30 -9.05 35.42
C VAL A 127 -1.72 -9.59 35.39
N MET A 128 -2.66 -8.94 36.08
CA MET A 128 -4.07 -9.33 35.99
C MET A 128 -4.64 -8.95 34.62
N PHE A 129 -5.06 -9.94 33.84
CA PHE A 129 -5.70 -9.76 32.55
C PHE A 129 -7.11 -9.19 32.76
N GLY A 130 -7.49 -8.15 32.01
CA GLY A 130 -8.83 -7.56 32.07
C GLY A 130 -9.11 -6.58 33.22
N LYS A 131 -8.09 -6.10 33.95
CA LYS A 131 -8.30 -4.96 34.86
C LYS A 131 -8.32 -3.66 34.07
N GLU A 132 -9.50 -3.08 33.87
CA GLU A 132 -9.64 -1.73 33.31
C GLU A 132 -8.89 -0.71 34.17
N ALA A 133 -8.21 0.24 33.53
CA ALA A 133 -7.62 1.39 34.20
C ALA A 133 -8.73 2.23 34.86
N MET A 134 -8.49 2.72 36.09
CA MET A 134 -9.51 3.43 36.88
C MET A 134 -8.95 4.71 37.50
N VAL A 135 -9.75 5.79 37.46
CA VAL A 135 -9.45 7.06 38.16
C VAL A 135 -9.75 6.90 39.65
N GLU A 136 -8.72 6.72 40.48
CA GLU A 136 -8.87 6.46 41.93
C GLU A 136 -9.24 7.70 42.74
N SER A 137 -8.69 8.86 42.37
CA SER A 137 -8.92 10.11 43.08
C SER A 137 -8.83 11.31 42.18
N VAL A 138 -9.62 12.33 42.49
CA VAL A 138 -9.60 13.66 41.89
C VAL A 138 -9.75 14.67 43.01
N SER A 139 -8.96 15.73 42.97
CA SER A 139 -9.05 16.86 43.87
C SER A 139 -8.87 18.16 43.09
N ALA A 140 -9.52 19.23 43.53
CA ALA A 140 -9.38 20.56 42.95
C ALA A 140 -9.12 21.56 44.07
N ASN A 141 -8.15 22.44 43.88
CA ASN A 141 -7.80 23.50 44.84
C ASN A 141 -7.57 24.82 44.09
N THR A 142 -8.24 25.89 44.53
CA THR A 142 -8.16 27.21 43.90
C THR A 142 -7.28 28.14 44.71
N ASP A 143 -6.23 28.66 44.08
CA ASP A 143 -5.47 29.81 44.59
C ASP A 143 -6.25 31.08 44.25
N LEU A 144 -6.75 31.75 45.30
CA LEU A 144 -7.60 32.93 45.15
C LEU A 144 -6.81 34.17 44.65
N THR A 145 -5.49 34.20 44.80
CA THR A 145 -4.66 35.34 44.38
C THR A 145 -4.39 35.31 42.89
N THR A 146 -4.19 34.11 42.33
CA THR A 146 -3.93 33.91 40.89
C THR A 146 -5.19 33.50 40.12
N GLU A 147 -6.29 33.20 40.82
CA GLU A 147 -7.52 32.61 40.29
C GLU A 147 -7.28 31.29 39.52
N VAL A 148 -6.17 30.61 39.83
CA VAL A 148 -5.80 29.33 39.25
C VAL A 148 -6.38 28.20 40.11
N THR A 149 -7.19 27.35 39.49
CA THR A 149 -7.64 26.08 40.09
C THR A 149 -6.77 24.94 39.59
N THR A 150 -5.96 24.36 40.49
CA THR A 150 -5.19 23.15 40.20
C THR A 150 -6.07 21.93 40.44
N VAL A 151 -6.18 21.06 39.43
CA VAL A 151 -6.85 19.76 39.52
C VAL A 151 -5.77 18.68 39.46
N GLU A 152 -5.73 17.86 40.50
CA GLU A 152 -4.80 16.74 40.61
C GLU A 152 -5.59 15.45 40.83
N GLY A 153 -5.10 14.35 40.29
CA GLY A 153 -5.67 13.03 40.57
C GLY A 153 -4.72 11.89 40.24
N MET A 154 -5.23 10.68 40.46
CA MET A 154 -4.47 9.45 40.28
C MET A 154 -5.28 8.43 39.48
N VAL A 155 -4.64 7.83 38.47
CA VAL A 155 -5.12 6.72 37.65
C VAL A 155 -4.33 5.47 38.05
N SER A 156 -5.05 4.39 38.32
CA SER A 156 -4.47 3.08 38.64
C SER A 156 -4.61 2.12 37.46
N ASN A 157 -3.73 1.10 37.43
CA ASN A 157 -3.69 0.06 36.39
C ASN A 157 -3.47 0.60 34.96
N LEU A 158 -2.60 1.61 34.80
CA LEU A 158 -2.22 2.18 33.49
C LEU A 158 -1.74 1.13 32.48
N GLU A 159 -1.11 0.05 32.95
CA GLU A 159 -0.62 -1.07 32.12
C GLU A 159 -1.72 -1.72 31.28
N ALA A 160 -2.99 -1.51 31.61
CA ALA A 160 -4.13 -2.02 30.86
C ALA A 160 -4.48 -1.21 29.59
N LEU A 161 -3.83 -0.07 29.33
CA LEU A 161 -4.15 0.81 28.19
C LEU A 161 -3.41 0.45 26.88
N GLU A 162 -2.60 -0.62 26.85
CA GLU A 162 -1.87 -1.10 25.66
C GLU A 162 -1.16 0.02 24.86
N LEU A 163 -0.46 0.92 25.54
CA LEU A 163 0.26 2.04 24.90
C LEU A 163 1.48 1.54 24.11
N GLU A 164 1.69 2.08 22.90
CA GLU A 164 2.91 1.78 22.13
C GLU A 164 4.17 2.37 22.78
N GLU A 165 5.36 1.87 22.42
CA GLU A 165 6.64 2.35 22.96
C GLU A 165 6.83 3.84 22.61
N GLY A 166 6.63 4.72 23.61
CA GLY A 166 6.72 6.17 23.48
C GLY A 166 5.40 6.93 23.68
N GLU A 167 4.27 6.24 23.82
CA GLU A 167 2.97 6.85 24.11
C GLU A 167 2.70 7.02 25.61
N THR A 168 2.02 8.11 25.96
CA THR A 168 1.57 8.45 27.32
C THR A 168 0.06 8.30 27.42
N ALA A 169 -0.45 7.81 28.56
CA ALA A 169 -1.89 7.79 28.80
C ALA A 169 -2.39 9.23 28.96
N THR A 170 -3.57 9.54 28.42
CA THR A 170 -4.21 10.84 28.61
C THR A 170 -5.54 10.70 29.34
N VAL A 171 -5.87 11.68 30.17
CA VAL A 171 -7.20 11.83 30.78
C VAL A 171 -7.86 13.12 30.31
N THR A 172 -9.18 13.10 30.17
CA THR A 172 -9.98 14.28 29.91
C THR A 172 -10.47 14.88 31.23
N VAL A 173 -10.05 16.10 31.56
CA VAL A 173 -10.47 16.84 32.76
C VAL A 173 -11.51 17.90 32.36
N SER A 174 -12.75 17.73 32.81
CA SER A 174 -13.88 18.61 32.51
C SER A 174 -14.42 19.29 33.77
N VAL A 175 -14.54 20.61 33.78
CA VAL A 175 -15.10 21.38 34.91
C VAL A 175 -16.52 21.88 34.60
N PHE A 176 -17.48 21.63 35.49
CA PHE A 176 -18.89 21.99 35.34
C PHE A 176 -19.33 22.96 36.45
N ALA A 177 -19.97 24.07 36.06
CA ALA A 177 -20.61 24.96 37.03
C ALA A 177 -21.93 24.36 37.54
N ASN A 178 -22.26 24.56 38.83
CA ASN A 178 -23.58 24.27 39.43
C ASN A 178 -23.99 22.78 39.53
N GLY A 179 -23.05 21.83 39.55
CA GLY A 179 -23.35 20.43 39.89
C GLY A 179 -24.31 19.69 38.94
N ASP A 180 -24.61 20.26 37.76
CA ASP A 180 -25.37 19.57 36.71
C ASP A 180 -24.39 18.96 35.70
N THR A 181 -23.96 17.73 35.99
CA THR A 181 -23.09 16.97 35.09
C THR A 181 -23.83 16.28 33.95
N SER A 182 -25.12 16.59 33.75
CA SER A 182 -26.03 15.75 32.96
C SER A 182 -26.41 16.30 31.58
N VAL A 183 -26.14 17.58 31.26
CA VAL A 183 -26.60 18.14 29.97
C VAL A 183 -25.95 19.44 29.42
N ASP A 184 -24.98 20.08 30.07
CA ASP A 184 -24.34 21.32 29.56
C ASP A 184 -22.87 21.09 29.14
N PRO A 185 -22.32 21.87 28.18
CA PRO A 185 -20.89 21.80 27.88
C PRO A 185 -20.10 22.21 29.12
N ALA A 186 -19.02 21.48 29.42
CA ALA A 186 -18.08 21.85 30.48
C ALA A 186 -17.63 23.31 30.30
N VAL A 187 -17.46 24.04 31.41
CA VAL A 187 -16.93 25.41 31.43
C VAL A 187 -15.54 25.44 30.79
N VAL A 188 -14.72 24.42 31.08
CA VAL A 188 -13.43 24.16 30.44
C VAL A 188 -13.23 22.63 30.33
N ASN A 189 -12.54 22.19 29.28
CA ASN A 189 -12.18 20.79 29.04
C ASN A 189 -10.74 20.71 28.52
N GLU A 190 -9.90 19.86 29.11
CA GLU A 190 -8.49 19.71 28.76
C GLU A 190 -8.07 18.24 28.78
N GLU A 191 -7.23 17.83 27.83
CA GLU A 191 -6.58 16.53 27.84
C GLU A 191 -5.21 16.65 28.51
N VAL A 192 -4.94 15.78 29.47
CA VAL A 192 -3.76 15.86 30.34
C VAL A 192 -3.05 14.52 30.32
N GLU A 193 -1.74 14.55 30.10
CA GLU A 193 -0.91 13.35 30.22
C GLU A 193 -0.86 12.87 31.67
N VAL A 194 -0.93 11.55 31.83
CA VAL A 194 -0.72 10.85 33.09
C VAL A 194 0.74 10.41 33.13
N ASP A 195 1.44 10.74 34.21
CA ASP A 195 2.82 10.33 34.38
C ASP A 195 2.95 8.83 34.69
N ALA A 196 4.19 8.34 34.71
CA ALA A 196 4.49 6.93 34.96
C ALA A 196 4.05 6.43 36.35
N ASP A 197 3.81 7.33 37.31
CA ASP A 197 3.32 7.01 38.65
C ASP A 197 1.77 7.03 38.73
N GLY A 198 1.09 7.27 37.60
CA GLY A 198 -0.37 7.37 37.54
C GLY A 198 -0.93 8.73 37.91
N MET A 199 -0.09 9.75 38.10
CA MET A 199 -0.54 11.07 38.52
C MET A 199 -0.80 11.97 37.31
N PHE A 200 -1.82 12.81 37.40
CA PHE A 200 -2.03 13.91 36.47
C PHE A 200 -2.28 15.20 37.24
N SER A 201 -1.91 16.32 36.63
CA SER A 201 -2.14 17.66 37.16
C SER A 201 -2.40 18.64 36.02
N THR A 202 -3.48 19.41 36.11
CA THR A 202 -3.76 20.53 35.19
C THR A 202 -4.27 21.74 35.97
N THR A 203 -4.23 22.91 35.35
CA THR A 203 -4.61 24.18 35.96
C THR A 203 -5.60 24.93 35.09
N PHE A 204 -6.72 25.36 35.68
CA PHE A 204 -7.73 26.18 35.02
C PHE A 204 -7.71 27.60 35.57
N THR A 205 -7.73 28.61 34.72
CA THR A 205 -7.84 30.02 35.09
C THR A 205 -9.22 30.58 34.76
N GLY A 206 -9.67 31.61 35.50
CA GLY A 206 -10.90 32.35 35.18
C GLY A 206 -12.20 31.58 35.40
N LEU A 207 -12.22 30.59 36.30
CA LEU A 207 -13.46 29.89 36.65
C LEU A 207 -14.38 30.84 37.45
N PRO A 208 -15.67 30.96 37.10
CA PRO A 208 -16.57 31.89 37.76
C PRO A 208 -16.81 31.51 39.23
N GLU A 209 -17.11 32.50 40.08
CA GLU A 209 -17.48 32.28 41.48
C GLU A 209 -18.66 31.29 41.61
N GLY A 210 -18.57 30.35 42.56
CA GLY A 210 -19.62 29.37 42.84
C GLY A 210 -19.14 27.94 43.06
N ASP A 211 -20.11 27.03 43.18
CA ASP A 211 -19.87 25.60 43.32
C ASP A 211 -19.63 24.94 41.94
N HIS A 212 -18.59 24.11 41.86
CA HIS A 212 -18.15 23.40 40.65
C HIS A 212 -17.99 21.91 40.91
N VAL A 213 -18.07 21.14 39.83
CA VAL A 213 -17.74 19.71 39.80
C VAL A 213 -16.70 19.50 38.71
N VAL A 214 -15.56 18.91 39.07
CA VAL A 214 -14.60 18.42 38.09
C VAL A 214 -14.84 16.94 37.85
N ARG A 215 -14.93 16.54 36.59
CA ARG A 215 -14.99 15.15 36.14
C ARG A 215 -13.69 14.83 35.42
N VAL A 216 -13.09 13.70 35.77
CA VAL A 216 -11.93 13.18 35.06
C VAL A 216 -12.34 11.87 34.40
N SER A 217 -12.19 11.80 33.08
CA SER A 217 -12.54 10.63 32.26
C SER A 217 -11.29 10.06 31.64
N LEU A 218 -11.09 8.75 31.78
CA LEU A 218 -10.06 8.02 31.04
C LEU A 218 -10.63 7.42 29.74
N SER A 219 -11.91 7.05 29.76
CA SER A 219 -12.69 6.59 28.61
C SER A 219 -14.15 7.05 28.77
N GLU A 220 -15.02 6.71 27.80
CA GLU A 220 -16.46 7.05 27.87
C GLU A 220 -17.16 6.45 29.09
N ASP A 221 -16.67 5.31 29.59
CA ASP A 221 -17.28 4.54 30.68
C ASP A 221 -16.53 4.66 32.02
N VAL A 222 -15.30 5.20 32.05
CA VAL A 222 -14.48 5.35 33.26
C VAL A 222 -14.31 6.82 33.61
N SER A 223 -15.05 7.29 34.61
CA SER A 223 -14.91 8.65 35.14
C SER A 223 -15.14 8.77 36.66
N THR A 224 -14.50 9.78 37.26
CA THR A 224 -14.65 10.15 38.69
C THR A 224 -14.89 11.65 38.83
N ASP A 225 -15.80 12.03 39.74
CA ASP A 225 -16.18 13.42 40.00
C ASP A 225 -15.63 13.92 41.36
N ALA A 226 -15.24 15.20 41.44
CA ALA A 226 -14.92 15.90 42.69
C ALA A 226 -15.58 17.29 42.74
N GLU A 227 -16.16 17.64 43.89
CA GLU A 227 -16.82 18.94 44.10
C GLU A 227 -15.85 19.94 44.76
N PHE A 228 -15.86 21.19 44.29
CA PHE A 228 -15.14 22.31 44.91
C PHE A 228 -15.94 23.61 44.78
N SER A 229 -15.54 24.67 45.49
CA SER A 229 -16.24 25.95 45.51
C SER A 229 -15.24 27.09 45.49
N ILE A 230 -15.50 28.10 44.66
CA ILE A 230 -14.66 29.30 44.50
C ILE A 230 -15.39 30.49 45.12
N ASP A 231 -14.76 31.16 46.09
CA ASP A 231 -15.24 32.40 46.72
C ASP A 231 -14.23 33.53 46.44
N LEU A 232 -14.55 34.38 45.45
CA LEU A 232 -13.72 35.51 45.02
C LEU A 232 -14.06 36.81 45.77
N THR A 233 -14.89 36.77 46.81
CA THR A 233 -15.44 38.01 47.43
C THR A 233 -14.35 38.93 47.99
N GLU A 234 -13.32 38.39 48.65
CA GLU A 234 -12.26 39.20 49.27
C GLU A 234 -11.29 39.77 48.22
N VAL A 235 -11.02 39.00 47.15
CA VAL A 235 -10.16 39.35 46.02
C VAL A 235 -10.80 40.45 45.18
N THR A 236 -12.04 40.24 44.74
CA THR A 236 -12.83 41.24 44.00
C THR A 236 -12.96 42.55 44.77
N THR A 237 -13.14 42.50 46.10
CA THR A 237 -13.17 43.69 46.95
C THR A 237 -11.83 44.45 46.95
N ALA A 238 -10.70 43.74 46.89
CA ALA A 238 -9.37 44.34 46.85
C ALA A 238 -9.09 45.01 45.50
N VAL A 239 -9.36 44.32 44.39
CA VAL A 239 -9.25 44.86 43.02
C VAL A 239 -10.20 46.04 42.83
N ASP A 240 -11.46 45.94 43.27
CA ASP A 240 -12.42 47.05 43.26
C ASP A 240 -11.91 48.27 44.04
N ALA A 241 -11.23 48.05 45.16
CA ALA A 241 -10.68 49.15 45.95
C ALA A 241 -9.57 49.90 45.21
N VAL A 242 -8.77 49.20 44.40
CA VAL A 242 -7.74 49.77 43.51
C VAL A 242 -8.39 50.52 42.35
N ASN A 243 -9.26 49.85 41.58
CA ASN A 243 -9.95 50.43 40.42
C ASN A 243 -10.80 51.66 40.78
N ASN A 244 -11.42 51.68 41.96
CA ASN A 244 -12.26 52.80 42.43
C ASN A 244 -11.48 53.88 43.20
N ALA A 245 -10.16 53.80 43.28
CA ALA A 245 -9.34 54.75 43.99
C ALA A 245 -9.29 56.13 43.28
N THR A 246 -10.13 57.07 43.74
CA THR A 246 -10.21 58.42 43.12
C THR A 246 -9.02 59.36 43.36
N ASN A 247 -7.99 58.92 44.08
CA ASN A 247 -6.76 59.67 44.36
C ASN A 247 -5.68 58.76 44.98
N GLN A 248 -4.42 59.17 44.86
CA GLN A 248 -3.23 58.48 45.39
C GLN A 248 -3.33 58.00 46.85
N VAL A 249 -4.02 58.71 47.75
CA VAL A 249 -4.15 58.29 49.15
C VAL A 249 -5.08 57.07 49.28
N ASN A 250 -6.18 57.07 48.52
CA ASN A 250 -7.09 55.93 48.47
C ASN A 250 -6.43 54.74 47.76
N LEU A 251 -5.66 55.01 46.70
CA LEU A 251 -4.93 53.98 45.96
C LEU A 251 -3.90 53.30 46.85
N LEU A 252 -3.06 54.07 47.57
CA LEU A 252 -2.08 53.50 48.50
C LEU A 252 -2.75 52.65 49.57
N THR A 253 -3.89 53.09 50.10
CA THR A 253 -4.65 52.32 51.11
C THR A 253 -5.20 51.01 50.53
N ALA A 254 -5.59 50.99 49.26
CA ALA A 254 -6.05 49.78 48.58
C ALA A 254 -4.90 48.81 48.28
N LEU A 255 -3.76 49.34 47.84
CA LEU A 255 -2.53 48.59 47.58
C LEU A 255 -1.87 48.04 48.85
N GLU A 256 -2.11 48.62 50.03
CA GLU A 256 -1.66 48.06 51.32
C GLU A 256 -2.41 46.76 51.74
N ASN A 257 -3.31 46.24 50.91
CA ASN A 257 -3.96 44.94 51.14
C ASN A 257 -2.94 43.80 51.02
N ASP A 258 -3.07 42.76 51.86
CA ASP A 258 -2.18 41.59 51.88
C ASP A 258 -2.18 40.79 50.55
N PHE A 259 -3.12 41.05 49.63
CA PHE A 259 -3.14 40.47 48.28
C PHE A 259 -2.11 41.08 47.32
N PHE A 260 -1.57 42.28 47.61
CA PHE A 260 -0.58 42.94 46.75
C PHE A 260 0.78 43.00 47.46
N GLU A 261 1.84 42.62 46.74
CA GLU A 261 3.20 42.61 47.24
C GLU A 261 4.05 43.71 46.58
N ASN A 262 5.24 43.97 47.14
CA ASN A 262 6.23 44.91 46.60
C ASN A 262 5.75 46.37 46.40
N VAL A 263 4.65 46.78 47.05
CA VAL A 263 4.13 48.14 46.93
C VAL A 263 5.11 49.15 47.52
N ASN A 264 5.63 50.04 46.66
CA ASN A 264 6.50 51.14 47.05
C ASN A 264 5.71 52.45 47.13
N ALA A 265 5.44 52.93 48.34
CA ALA A 265 4.68 54.15 48.56
C ALA A 265 5.29 55.42 47.90
N ASP A 266 6.60 55.42 47.61
CA ASP A 266 7.26 56.53 46.92
C ASP A 266 6.90 56.58 45.42
N LEU A 267 6.38 55.49 44.84
CA LEU A 267 5.96 55.35 43.43
C LEU A 267 4.45 55.45 43.23
N ILE A 268 3.72 55.94 44.23
CA ILE A 268 2.25 55.98 44.17
C ILE A 268 1.71 56.87 43.03
N ALA A 269 2.48 57.84 42.55
CA ALA A 269 2.07 58.70 41.44
C ALA A 269 2.18 57.96 40.10
N GLU A 270 3.16 57.07 39.98
CA GLU A 270 3.42 56.20 38.84
C GLU A 270 2.39 55.06 38.81
N TYR A 271 2.11 54.41 39.96
CA TYR A 271 1.01 53.44 40.06
C TYR A 271 -0.35 54.07 39.70
N ASP A 272 -0.65 55.29 40.17
CA ASP A 272 -1.88 56.03 39.84
C ASP A 272 -1.98 56.35 38.35
N ALA A 273 -0.85 56.49 37.65
CA ALA A 273 -0.82 56.76 36.22
C ALA A 273 -1.15 55.52 35.38
N VAL A 274 -0.70 54.33 35.79
CA VAL A 274 -0.95 53.07 35.08
C VAL A 274 -2.30 52.45 35.49
N LEU A 275 -2.52 52.25 36.79
CA LEU A 275 -3.74 51.64 37.37
C LEU A 275 -4.97 52.54 37.25
N GLY A 276 -4.77 53.87 37.14
CA GLY A 276 -5.85 54.86 37.08
C GLY A 276 -6.23 55.30 35.67
N SER A 277 -5.62 54.72 34.63
CA SER A 277 -5.94 55.04 33.23
C SER A 277 -7.27 54.39 32.82
N ASP A 278 -8.18 55.15 32.19
CA ASP A 278 -9.57 54.76 31.87
C ASP A 278 -9.72 53.56 30.89
N ASN A 279 -8.65 52.82 30.55
CA ASN A 279 -8.65 51.99 29.34
C ASN A 279 -8.87 50.49 29.52
N ASP A 280 -8.58 49.87 30.68
CA ASP A 280 -8.95 48.48 30.93
C ASP A 280 -9.26 48.34 32.44
N GLU A 281 -10.48 47.92 32.80
CA GLU A 281 -10.78 47.59 34.21
C GLU A 281 -9.94 46.34 34.54
N LEU A 282 -8.95 46.48 35.44
CA LEU A 282 -8.14 45.34 35.90
C LEU A 282 -9.09 44.36 36.59
N GLU A 283 -9.13 43.11 36.14
CA GLU A 283 -10.13 42.15 36.60
C GLU A 283 -9.62 41.33 37.79
N THR A 284 -8.31 41.08 37.85
CA THR A 284 -7.70 40.17 38.83
C THR A 284 -6.63 40.85 39.70
N VAL A 285 -6.28 40.20 40.82
CA VAL A 285 -5.13 40.62 41.65
C VAL A 285 -3.82 40.50 40.87
N ALA A 286 -3.69 39.49 40.01
CA ALA A 286 -2.51 39.28 39.18
C ALA A 286 -2.29 40.43 38.19
N ASP A 287 -3.35 40.95 37.56
CA ASP A 287 -3.24 42.09 36.63
C ASP A 287 -2.74 43.33 37.36
N VAL A 288 -3.33 43.63 38.53
CA VAL A 288 -2.90 44.76 39.37
C VAL A 288 -1.46 44.55 39.86
N GLN A 289 -1.08 43.33 40.24
CA GLN A 289 0.27 43.02 40.69
C GLN A 289 1.31 43.16 39.58
N MET A 290 0.98 42.72 38.35
CA MET A 290 1.84 42.86 37.18
C MET A 290 2.14 44.33 36.87
N GLU A 291 1.15 45.22 36.98
CA GLU A 291 1.34 46.67 36.82
C GLU A 291 2.22 47.28 37.91
N ILE A 292 2.06 46.83 39.17
CA ILE A 292 2.92 47.24 40.30
C ILE A 292 4.38 46.82 40.04
N ASP A 293 4.58 45.56 39.68
CA ASP A 293 5.90 44.99 39.43
C ASP A 293 6.56 45.61 38.20
N THR A 294 5.78 45.90 37.16
CA THR A 294 6.22 46.64 35.96
C THR A 294 6.72 48.03 36.33
N VAL A 295 5.93 48.82 37.07
CA VAL A 295 6.35 50.15 37.51
C VAL A 295 7.59 50.09 38.41
N ASN A 296 7.67 49.09 39.30
CA ASN A 296 8.82 48.89 40.16
C ASN A 296 10.09 48.56 39.36
N ALA A 297 10.00 47.62 38.42
CA ALA A 297 11.12 47.17 37.59
C ALA A 297 11.60 48.29 36.65
N VAL A 298 10.68 48.96 35.95
CA VAL A 298 11.00 50.11 35.07
C VAL A 298 11.64 51.24 35.87
N ASN A 299 11.13 51.57 37.06
CA ASN A 299 11.76 52.58 37.91
C ASN A 299 13.13 52.13 38.41
N ALA A 300 13.32 50.86 38.76
CA ALA A 300 14.63 50.32 39.15
C ALA A 300 15.66 50.43 38.02
N VAL A 301 15.26 50.14 36.77
CA VAL A 301 16.09 50.33 35.57
C VAL A 301 16.43 51.81 35.36
N ASN A 302 15.42 52.69 35.34
CA ASN A 302 15.59 54.13 35.13
C ASN A 302 16.40 54.85 36.23
N THR A 303 16.50 54.27 37.42
CA THR A 303 17.27 54.83 38.55
C THR A 303 18.64 54.18 38.73
N ALA A 304 18.96 53.14 37.95
CA ALA A 304 20.29 52.54 37.98
C ALA A 304 21.33 53.55 37.46
N ASP A 305 22.40 53.78 38.23
CA ASP A 305 23.49 54.68 37.84
C ASP A 305 24.73 53.91 37.36
N THR A 306 24.70 52.58 37.47
CA THR A 306 25.82 51.68 37.17
C THR A 306 25.35 50.41 36.47
N GLN A 307 26.24 49.77 35.70
CA GLN A 307 25.98 48.49 35.04
C GLN A 307 25.52 47.39 36.03
N VAL A 308 26.06 47.36 37.24
CA VAL A 308 25.70 46.36 38.25
C VAL A 308 24.29 46.61 38.80
N GLU A 309 23.92 47.87 39.04
CA GLU A 309 22.56 48.22 39.47
C GLU A 309 21.55 47.96 38.35
N LEU A 310 21.91 48.26 37.10
CA LEU A 310 21.09 48.00 35.93
C LEU A 310 20.85 46.50 35.74
N LEU A 311 21.89 45.68 35.80
CA LEU A 311 21.76 44.22 35.67
C LEU A 311 20.85 43.64 36.74
N ASN A 312 21.05 44.03 38.00
CA ASN A 312 20.20 43.56 39.10
C ASN A 312 18.73 43.99 38.89
N ALA A 313 18.49 45.20 38.37
CA ALA A 313 17.15 45.69 38.08
C ALA A 313 16.48 44.91 36.94
N LEU A 314 17.22 44.65 35.85
CA LEU A 314 16.72 43.87 34.71
C LEU A 314 16.46 42.42 35.11
N GLN A 315 17.37 41.77 35.84
CA GLN A 315 17.17 40.40 36.34
C GLN A 315 16.00 40.29 37.31
N ALA A 316 15.84 41.25 38.23
CA ALA A 316 14.69 41.29 39.11
C ALA A 316 13.38 41.51 38.33
N GLY A 317 13.40 42.36 37.30
CA GLY A 317 12.25 42.51 36.39
C GLY A 317 11.94 41.23 35.61
N GLN A 318 12.96 40.48 35.18
CA GLN A 318 12.79 39.19 34.53
C GLN A 318 12.20 38.13 35.47
N GLU A 319 12.67 38.04 36.72
CA GLU A 319 12.10 37.15 37.74
C GLU A 319 10.60 37.44 38.01
N LEU A 320 10.17 38.68 37.80
CA LEU A 320 8.78 39.14 37.92
C LEU A 320 7.97 39.03 36.61
N GLY A 321 8.59 38.59 35.51
CA GLY A 321 7.94 38.48 34.20
C GLY A 321 7.74 39.81 33.46
N VAL A 322 8.35 40.90 33.91
CA VAL A 322 8.26 42.24 33.28
C VAL A 322 9.12 42.34 32.04
N PHE A 323 10.31 41.71 32.07
CA PHE A 323 11.25 41.64 30.96
C PHE A 323 11.50 40.18 30.60
N THR A 324 11.80 39.92 29.33
CA THR A 324 12.27 38.61 28.87
C THR A 324 13.72 38.70 28.38
N ASP A 325 14.41 37.56 28.34
CA ASP A 325 15.73 37.41 27.68
C ASP A 325 16.85 38.35 28.17
N VAL A 326 16.80 38.76 29.44
CA VAL A 326 17.87 39.55 30.05
C VAL A 326 19.14 38.70 30.19
N ARG A 327 20.24 39.17 29.60
CA ARG A 327 21.54 38.49 29.62
C ARG A 327 22.62 39.32 30.29
N GLU A 328 23.34 38.70 31.23
CA GLU A 328 24.46 39.37 31.92
C GLU A 328 25.56 39.82 30.93
N ASP A 329 25.85 39.00 29.91
CA ASP A 329 26.90 39.31 28.94
C ASP A 329 26.58 40.51 28.04
N TYR A 330 25.31 40.91 27.94
CA TYR A 330 24.85 42.06 27.16
C TYR A 330 24.74 43.34 27.98
N ILE A 331 25.12 43.33 29.27
CA ILE A 331 24.96 44.49 30.15
C ILE A 331 25.71 45.74 29.65
N VAL A 332 26.83 45.57 28.92
CA VAL A 332 27.55 46.70 28.33
C VAL A 332 26.74 47.37 27.22
N THR A 333 26.01 46.57 26.42
CA THR A 333 25.10 47.05 25.37
C THR A 333 23.88 47.72 26.00
N TYR A 334 23.20 47.05 26.93
CA TYR A 334 22.06 47.62 27.65
C TYR A 334 22.40 48.96 28.31
N ALA A 335 23.56 49.04 28.97
CA ALA A 335 23.99 50.25 29.65
C ALA A 335 24.37 51.41 28.71
N ALA A 336 24.70 51.12 27.44
CA ALA A 336 25.00 52.18 26.47
C ALA A 336 23.75 53.00 26.13
N ASP A 337 22.59 52.34 26.09
CA ASP A 337 21.33 52.95 25.72
C ASP A 337 20.50 53.36 26.95
N LEU A 338 20.44 52.53 27.99
CA LEU A 338 19.57 52.77 29.17
C LEU A 338 20.17 53.73 30.23
N LEU A 339 21.48 53.98 30.24
CA LEU A 339 22.11 54.89 31.23
C LEU A 339 22.28 56.34 30.75
N ASP A 340 21.88 56.70 29.51
CA ASP A 340 22.08 58.08 28.98
C ASP A 340 21.06 59.11 29.55
N GLY A 341 20.20 58.69 30.47
CA GLY A 341 19.45 59.57 31.38
C GLY A 341 18.09 60.07 30.88
N ASP A 342 17.57 59.50 29.80
CA ASP A 342 16.15 59.63 29.44
C ASP A 342 15.32 58.60 30.23
N THR A 343 14.07 58.95 30.57
CA THR A 343 13.16 58.03 31.26
C THR A 343 12.54 57.10 30.25
N GLU A 344 12.84 55.81 30.35
CA GLU A 344 12.36 54.77 29.45
C GLU A 344 11.04 54.14 29.95
N THR A 345 10.22 53.65 29.00
CA THR A 345 9.05 52.81 29.29
C THR A 345 9.44 51.33 29.27
N GLN A 346 8.55 50.44 29.71
CA GLN A 346 8.76 48.99 29.59
C GLN A 346 9.11 48.58 28.15
N ASP A 347 8.28 48.95 27.18
CA ASP A 347 8.50 48.64 25.76
C ASP A 347 9.88 49.10 25.27
N SER A 348 10.29 50.33 25.59
CA SER A 348 11.60 50.84 25.14
C SER A 348 12.76 50.15 25.83
N ILE A 349 12.57 49.64 27.06
CA ILE A 349 13.57 48.80 27.73
C ILE A 349 13.63 47.42 27.06
N GLN A 350 12.49 46.80 26.77
CA GLN A 350 12.44 45.50 26.09
C GLN A 350 13.02 45.58 24.67
N ASP A 351 12.72 46.64 23.91
CA ASP A 351 13.32 46.92 22.59
C ASP A 351 14.86 46.95 22.65
N VAL A 352 15.44 47.48 23.73
CA VAL A 352 16.91 47.49 23.93
C VAL A 352 17.43 46.10 24.26
N ILE A 353 16.68 45.31 25.03
CA ILE A 353 17.05 43.92 25.36
C ILE A 353 17.05 43.06 24.09
N ASP A 354 15.95 43.10 23.33
CA ASP A 354 15.73 42.31 22.11
C ASP A 354 16.73 42.74 21.02
N GLY A 355 16.91 44.06 20.84
CA GLY A 355 17.84 44.60 19.85
C GLY A 355 19.30 44.21 20.09
N ALA A 356 19.71 43.95 21.34
CA ALA A 356 21.05 43.48 21.64
C ALA A 356 21.28 42.03 21.18
N ALA A 357 20.29 41.15 21.35
CA ALA A 357 20.34 39.78 20.87
C ALA A 357 20.28 39.73 19.34
N GLU A 358 19.35 40.48 18.74
CA GLU A 358 19.17 40.59 17.28
C GLU A 358 20.46 41.08 16.59
N ALA A 359 21.18 42.04 17.20
CA ALA A 359 22.43 42.55 16.65
C ALA A 359 23.54 41.48 16.56
N VAL A 360 23.64 40.58 17.54
CA VAL A 360 24.63 39.49 17.55
C VAL A 360 24.27 38.45 16.50
N VAL A 361 23.00 38.04 16.43
CA VAL A 361 22.50 37.09 15.42
C VAL A 361 22.70 37.66 14.01
N SER A 362 22.31 38.92 13.78
CA SER A 362 22.48 39.62 12.49
C SER A 362 23.94 39.73 12.07
N ALA A 363 24.86 39.95 13.02
CA ALA A 363 26.29 40.01 12.73
C ALA A 363 26.85 38.65 12.31
N ALA A 364 26.48 37.58 13.01
CA ALA A 364 26.85 36.21 12.67
C ALA A 364 26.28 35.80 11.30
N GLU A 365 25.00 36.05 11.06
CA GLU A 365 24.35 35.77 9.78
C GLU A 365 25.01 36.54 8.62
N SER A 366 25.28 37.84 8.80
CA SER A 366 25.95 38.65 7.77
C SER A 366 27.36 38.15 7.46
N ALA A 367 28.11 37.71 8.48
CA ALA A 367 29.45 37.15 8.31
C ALA A 367 29.40 35.78 7.62
N LEU A 368 28.44 34.92 7.98
CA LEU A 368 28.18 33.64 7.31
C LEU A 368 27.81 33.83 5.84
N ASN A 369 26.84 34.68 5.53
CA ASN A 369 26.44 34.99 4.14
C ASN A 369 27.63 35.50 3.29
N THR A 370 28.54 36.26 3.92
CA THR A 370 29.78 36.72 3.28
C THR A 370 30.77 35.57 3.02
N ALA A 371 30.86 34.62 3.95
CA ALA A 371 31.72 33.45 3.82
C ALA A 371 31.17 32.44 2.81
N GLU A 372 29.85 32.22 2.78
CA GLU A 372 29.16 31.35 1.81
C GLU A 372 29.31 31.86 0.37
N SER A 373 29.11 33.17 0.16
CA SER A 373 29.24 33.77 -1.18
C SER A 373 30.69 33.95 -1.67
N ASN A 374 31.67 33.79 -0.78
CA ASN A 374 33.09 33.96 -1.08
C ASN A 374 33.95 33.23 -0.03
N PRO A 375 34.03 31.89 -0.11
CA PRO A 375 34.75 31.06 0.85
C PRO A 375 36.25 31.37 0.79
N SER A 376 36.74 32.03 1.83
CA SER A 376 38.16 32.34 2.00
C SER A 376 38.53 32.24 3.47
N ASP A 377 39.78 31.90 3.77
CA ASP A 377 40.27 31.81 5.15
C ASP A 377 39.92 33.04 5.99
N ALA A 378 39.99 34.25 5.40
CA ALA A 378 39.68 35.49 6.08
C ALA A 378 38.18 35.66 6.37
N ASN A 379 37.30 35.26 5.44
CA ASN A 379 35.86 35.35 5.66
C ASN A 379 35.38 34.25 6.63
N ILE A 380 35.97 33.06 6.58
CA ILE A 380 35.69 31.97 7.53
C ILE A 380 36.13 32.34 8.94
N GLU A 381 37.30 32.96 9.10
CA GLU A 381 37.75 33.45 10.42
C GLU A 381 36.77 34.50 10.96
N ALA A 382 36.35 35.46 10.13
CA ALA A 382 35.35 36.45 10.51
C ALA A 382 33.98 35.86 10.87
N ALA A 383 33.49 34.86 10.11
CA ALA A 383 32.26 34.15 10.42
C ALA A 383 32.39 33.32 11.69
N SER A 384 33.51 32.62 11.88
CA SER A 384 33.79 31.85 13.10
C SER A 384 33.84 32.71 14.35
N ASP A 385 34.46 33.89 14.27
CA ASP A 385 34.49 34.84 15.37
C ASP A 385 33.07 35.36 15.68
N ALA A 386 32.26 35.67 14.66
CA ALA A 386 30.90 36.17 14.86
C ALA A 386 29.92 35.11 15.39
N VAL A 387 29.99 33.87 14.89
CA VAL A 387 29.18 32.74 15.37
C VAL A 387 29.52 32.39 16.82
N ALA A 388 30.79 32.47 17.22
CA ALA A 388 31.21 32.21 18.60
C ALA A 388 30.66 33.23 19.63
N GLU A 389 30.19 34.40 19.18
CA GLU A 389 29.54 35.39 20.04
C GLU A 389 28.02 35.13 20.19
N VAL A 390 27.43 34.26 19.36
CA VAL A 390 26.01 33.88 19.46
C VAL A 390 25.82 32.98 20.68
N PRO A 391 24.96 33.36 21.64
CA PRO A 391 24.70 32.51 22.80
C PRO A 391 23.99 31.21 22.43
N ALA A 392 24.31 30.14 23.16
CA ALA A 392 23.84 28.78 22.88
C ALA A 392 22.34 28.54 23.16
N ASP A 393 21.69 29.47 23.84
CA ASP A 393 20.29 29.42 24.30
C ASP A 393 19.37 30.39 23.52
N LEU A 394 19.87 31.07 22.48
CA LEU A 394 19.00 31.82 21.57
C LEU A 394 18.24 30.86 20.65
N VAL A 395 16.94 31.11 20.51
CA VAL A 395 16.04 30.41 19.60
C VAL A 395 15.51 31.34 18.50
N ASP A 396 15.12 30.78 17.36
CA ASP A 396 14.42 31.48 16.28
C ASP A 396 12.92 31.63 16.54
N GLU A 397 12.17 32.11 15.53
CA GLU A 397 10.71 32.31 15.62
C GLU A 397 9.94 30.98 15.80
N GLU A 398 10.54 29.86 15.41
CA GLU A 398 10.03 28.50 15.54
C GLU A 398 10.42 27.82 16.87
N GLY A 399 11.31 28.43 17.65
CA GLY A 399 11.80 27.89 18.93
C GLY A 399 13.02 26.96 18.79
N GLU A 400 13.66 26.90 17.62
CA GLU A 400 14.87 26.11 17.39
C GLU A 400 16.14 26.88 17.76
N LEU A 401 17.15 26.18 18.30
CA LEU A 401 18.41 26.81 18.69
C LEU A 401 19.17 27.35 17.47
N ILE A 402 19.51 28.65 17.48
CA ILE A 402 20.17 29.32 16.35
C ILE A 402 21.64 28.89 16.20
N LEU A 403 22.37 28.73 17.32
CA LEU A 403 23.82 28.47 17.28
C LEU A 403 24.18 27.16 16.53
N PRO A 404 23.54 26.00 16.78
CA PRO A 404 23.79 24.78 16.01
C PRO A 404 23.64 24.96 14.50
N SER A 405 22.59 25.66 14.04
CA SER A 405 22.36 25.95 12.62
C SER A 405 23.49 26.79 12.01
N PHE A 406 23.96 27.80 12.73
CA PHE A 406 25.12 28.61 12.29
C PHE A 406 26.44 27.83 12.29
N GLU A 407 26.66 26.95 13.26
CA GLU A 407 27.85 26.08 13.30
C GLU A 407 27.87 25.08 12.13
N GLU A 408 26.71 24.53 11.78
CA GLU A 408 26.53 23.64 10.61
C GLU A 408 26.84 24.36 9.30
N ARG A 409 26.24 25.55 9.08
CA ARG A 409 26.54 26.40 7.91
C ARG A 409 28.03 26.73 7.82
N LEU A 410 28.65 27.12 8.94
CA LEU A 410 30.08 27.42 8.99
C LEU A 410 30.95 26.19 8.65
N ALA A 411 30.54 25.00 9.08
CA ALA A 411 31.22 23.75 8.75
C ALA A 411 31.17 23.47 7.24
N ALA A 412 30.01 23.64 6.61
CA ALA A 412 29.85 23.49 5.16
C ALA A 412 30.77 24.46 4.37
N VAL A 413 30.81 25.74 4.76
CA VAL A 413 31.70 26.73 4.11
C VAL A 413 33.18 26.36 4.26
N LYS A 414 33.59 25.77 5.40
CA LYS A 414 34.95 25.29 5.61
C LYS A 414 35.30 24.15 4.65
N VAL A 415 34.36 23.24 4.38
CA VAL A 415 34.51 22.17 3.38
C VAL A 415 34.73 22.77 1.99
N VAL A 416 33.84 23.67 1.56
CA VAL A 416 33.91 24.33 0.24
C VAL A 416 35.24 25.08 0.08
N ASN A 417 35.66 25.86 1.09
CA ASN A 417 36.97 26.52 1.08
C ASN A 417 38.13 25.52 1.03
N ALA A 418 38.07 24.38 1.71
CA ALA A 418 39.14 23.38 1.64
C ALA A 418 39.35 22.84 0.21
N VAL A 419 38.26 22.69 -0.55
CA VAL A 419 38.26 22.28 -1.96
C VAL A 419 38.67 23.44 -2.89
N GLN A 420 38.16 24.66 -2.64
CA GLN A 420 38.31 25.82 -3.53
C GLN A 420 39.51 26.74 -3.24
N ALA A 421 40.12 26.72 -2.05
CA ALA A 421 41.08 27.74 -1.59
C ALA A 421 42.38 27.87 -2.43
N GLY A 422 42.28 28.64 -3.52
CA GLY A 422 43.33 29.48 -4.10
C GLY A 422 44.19 28.85 -5.20
N ASP A 423 44.25 29.55 -6.34
CA ASP A 423 45.24 29.49 -7.43
C ASP A 423 46.40 28.48 -7.22
N GLY A 424 46.22 27.24 -7.72
CA GLY A 424 47.32 26.29 -7.91
C GLY A 424 47.36 25.08 -6.99
N PHE A 425 46.21 24.45 -6.70
CA PHE A 425 46.23 23.12 -6.10
C PHE A 425 47.02 22.13 -6.96
N SER A 426 47.95 21.42 -6.34
CA SER A 426 48.36 20.12 -6.87
C SER A 426 47.20 19.15 -6.68
N GLN A 427 46.93 18.28 -7.64
CA GLN A 427 45.95 17.18 -7.54
C GLN A 427 45.97 16.45 -6.19
N VAL A 428 47.16 16.28 -5.58
CA VAL A 428 47.34 15.68 -4.23
C VAL A 428 46.57 16.41 -3.11
N ARG A 429 46.48 17.74 -3.18
CA ARG A 429 45.77 18.53 -2.16
C ARG A 429 44.26 18.53 -2.41
N LEU A 430 43.84 18.53 -3.67
CA LEU A 430 42.42 18.41 -4.02
C LEU A 430 41.91 17.03 -3.57
N LEU A 431 42.64 15.95 -3.86
CA LEU A 431 42.24 14.62 -3.44
C LEU A 431 42.12 14.52 -1.92
N ALA A 432 43.13 15.02 -1.19
CA ALA A 432 43.05 15.05 0.26
C ALA A 432 41.84 15.87 0.77
N ALA A 433 41.51 16.99 0.13
CA ALA A 433 40.33 17.77 0.51
C ALA A 433 39.02 17.04 0.21
N LEU A 434 38.91 16.33 -0.91
CA LEU A 434 37.72 15.54 -1.23
C LEU A 434 37.57 14.34 -0.27
N GLU A 435 38.66 13.63 0.00
CA GLU A 435 38.68 12.49 0.94
C GLU A 435 38.43 12.93 2.40
N ASP A 436 39.10 13.97 2.88
CA ASP A 436 39.01 14.44 4.28
C ASP A 436 37.62 15.01 4.62
N ASN A 437 36.84 15.41 3.59
CA ASN A 437 35.49 15.94 3.75
C ASN A 437 34.39 14.98 3.25
N ASN A 438 34.73 13.70 3.03
CA ASN A 438 33.79 12.63 2.69
C ASN A 438 32.94 12.87 1.43
N PHE A 439 33.50 13.49 0.39
CA PHE A 439 32.83 13.51 -0.92
C PHE A 439 32.66 12.07 -1.43
N GLU A 440 31.50 11.78 -1.99
CA GLU A 440 31.17 10.46 -2.49
C GLU A 440 31.71 10.25 -3.90
N ARG A 441 31.93 8.99 -4.28
CA ARG A 441 32.27 8.59 -5.67
C ARG A 441 33.51 9.30 -6.25
N VAL A 442 34.45 9.73 -5.41
CA VAL A 442 35.70 10.34 -5.86
C VAL A 442 36.59 9.28 -6.52
N ASN A 443 36.72 9.33 -7.84
CA ASN A 443 37.64 8.50 -8.60
C ASN A 443 39.01 9.21 -8.71
N THR A 444 40.04 8.60 -8.12
CA THR A 444 41.38 9.19 -8.06
C THR A 444 42.02 9.42 -9.42
N ASP A 445 41.59 8.68 -10.46
CA ASP A 445 42.13 8.82 -11.81
C ASP A 445 41.61 10.09 -12.51
N PHE A 446 40.46 10.62 -12.07
CA PHE A 446 39.84 11.83 -12.62
C PHE A 446 40.11 13.09 -11.81
N ILE A 447 41.04 13.05 -10.85
CA ILE A 447 41.36 14.22 -10.02
C ILE A 447 41.80 15.46 -10.82
N SER A 448 42.38 15.25 -12.02
CA SER A 448 42.72 16.34 -12.93
C SER A 448 41.50 16.97 -13.59
N ASP A 449 40.48 16.16 -13.84
CA ASP A 449 39.24 16.56 -14.50
C ASP A 449 38.31 17.22 -13.48
N TYR A 450 38.21 16.69 -12.25
CA TYR A 450 37.56 17.36 -11.13
C TYR A 450 38.15 18.75 -10.88
N GLN A 451 39.48 18.88 -10.92
CA GLN A 451 40.15 20.19 -10.79
C GLN A 451 39.74 21.19 -11.88
N THR A 452 39.34 20.70 -13.05
CA THR A 452 38.91 21.54 -14.19
C THR A 452 37.42 21.86 -14.12
N ALA A 453 36.61 20.90 -13.66
CA ALA A 453 35.17 21.01 -13.50
C ALA A 453 34.80 21.92 -12.33
N ILE A 454 35.39 21.68 -11.16
CA ILE A 454 35.13 22.49 -9.95
C ILE A 454 35.70 23.90 -10.15
N THR A 455 34.80 24.88 -10.22
CA THR A 455 35.06 26.30 -10.38
C THR A 455 34.91 27.05 -9.05
N ALA A 456 35.08 28.38 -9.12
CA ALA A 456 34.85 29.26 -7.97
C ALA A 456 33.36 29.59 -7.76
N ASP A 457 32.48 29.17 -8.67
CA ASP A 457 31.04 29.40 -8.58
C ASP A 457 30.32 28.24 -7.85
N ASP A 458 31.00 27.13 -7.54
CA ASP A 458 30.45 25.94 -6.86
C ASP A 458 30.52 26.15 -5.35
N LEU A 459 29.58 26.92 -4.81
CA LEU A 459 29.67 27.49 -3.48
C LEU A 459 29.12 26.58 -2.38
N THR A 460 28.58 25.42 -2.74
CA THR A 460 28.05 24.42 -1.80
C THR A 460 28.76 23.07 -1.94
N VAL A 461 28.61 22.20 -0.94
CA VAL A 461 29.10 20.81 -1.01
C VAL A 461 28.34 20.04 -2.10
N GLU A 462 27.06 20.35 -2.28
CA GLU A 462 26.20 19.77 -3.30
C GLU A 462 26.68 20.14 -4.71
N ASP A 463 26.95 21.42 -4.98
CA ASP A 463 27.47 21.90 -6.27
C ASP A 463 28.78 21.17 -6.64
N ILE A 464 29.68 21.01 -5.66
CA ILE A 464 30.96 20.31 -5.87
C ILE A 464 30.74 18.82 -6.15
N GLN A 465 29.79 18.18 -5.46
CA GLN A 465 29.46 16.77 -5.69
C GLN A 465 28.82 16.56 -7.08
N GLU A 466 27.96 17.48 -7.53
CA GLU A 466 27.36 17.46 -8.87
C GLU A 466 28.43 17.51 -9.97
N GLU A 467 29.47 18.34 -9.81
CA GLU A 467 30.58 18.41 -10.75
C GLU A 467 31.43 17.11 -10.75
N ILE A 468 31.61 16.47 -9.60
CA ILE A 468 32.29 15.15 -9.50
C ILE A 468 31.48 14.08 -10.23
N ASP A 469 30.18 14.01 -9.96
CA ASP A 469 29.28 13.03 -10.56
C ASP A 469 29.17 13.23 -12.07
N THR A 470 29.11 14.49 -12.53
CA THR A 470 29.15 14.83 -13.96
C THR A 470 30.43 14.37 -14.64
N VAL A 471 31.60 14.55 -14.03
CA VAL A 471 32.88 14.07 -14.59
C VAL A 471 32.91 12.55 -14.66
N ASN A 472 32.44 11.86 -13.61
CA ASN A 472 32.35 10.40 -13.59
C ASN A 472 31.42 9.87 -14.68
N PHE A 473 30.23 10.46 -14.82
CA PHE A 473 29.25 10.08 -15.84
C PHE A 473 29.82 10.23 -17.25
N ASN A 474 30.42 11.37 -17.58
CA ASN A 474 31.03 11.61 -18.89
C ASN A 474 32.16 10.61 -19.21
N ALA A 475 32.93 10.20 -18.19
CA ALA A 475 33.97 9.19 -18.35
C ALA A 475 33.39 7.79 -18.62
N ALA A 476 32.38 7.37 -17.84
CA ALA A 476 31.66 6.12 -18.07
C ALA A 476 30.99 6.10 -19.46
N GLU A 477 30.28 7.18 -19.83
CA GLU A 477 29.65 7.33 -21.15
C GLU A 477 30.67 7.20 -22.28
N THR A 478 31.84 7.84 -22.14
CA THR A 478 32.91 7.74 -23.13
C THR A 478 33.46 6.31 -23.23
N ALA A 479 33.61 5.61 -22.10
CA ALA A 479 34.09 4.22 -22.07
C ALA A 479 33.10 3.27 -22.74
N VAL A 480 31.82 3.34 -22.38
CA VAL A 480 30.76 2.50 -22.96
C VAL A 480 30.59 2.78 -24.46
N ASN A 481 30.58 4.04 -24.89
CA ASN A 481 30.48 4.38 -26.32
C ASN A 481 31.72 3.98 -27.13
N ALA A 482 32.85 3.70 -26.47
CA ALA A 482 34.03 3.14 -27.13
C ALA A 482 33.98 1.61 -27.24
N LEU A 483 33.08 0.94 -26.52
CA LEU A 483 32.90 -0.51 -26.62
C LEU A 483 32.34 -0.91 -27.98
N THR A 484 32.81 -2.05 -28.46
CA THR A 484 32.38 -2.71 -29.69
C THR A 484 32.40 -4.21 -29.45
N VAL A 485 31.84 -4.99 -30.39
CA VAL A 485 31.91 -6.46 -30.31
C VAL A 485 33.36 -7.01 -30.31
N ASP A 486 34.32 -6.22 -30.80
CA ASP A 486 35.75 -6.58 -30.84
C ASP A 486 36.52 -6.13 -29.58
N SER A 487 35.84 -5.48 -28.62
CA SER A 487 36.46 -5.00 -27.38
C SER A 487 36.97 -6.17 -26.52
N SER A 488 38.05 -5.94 -25.79
CA SER A 488 38.61 -6.96 -24.90
C SER A 488 37.85 -7.03 -23.58
N ALA A 489 37.96 -8.16 -22.88
CA ALA A 489 37.38 -8.30 -21.53
C ALA A 489 37.90 -7.25 -20.53
N ASP A 490 39.14 -6.77 -20.71
CA ASP A 490 39.68 -5.69 -19.89
C ASP A 490 38.96 -4.36 -20.19
N ASP A 491 38.59 -4.08 -21.45
CA ASP A 491 37.84 -2.87 -21.81
C ASP A 491 36.42 -2.86 -21.20
N PHE A 492 35.74 -4.02 -21.18
CA PHE A 492 34.44 -4.17 -20.53
C PHE A 492 34.55 -4.01 -19.01
N ALA A 493 35.55 -4.63 -18.37
CA ALA A 493 35.78 -4.49 -16.93
C ALA A 493 36.09 -3.04 -16.54
N ASP A 494 36.89 -2.32 -17.33
CA ASP A 494 37.19 -0.90 -17.10
C ASP A 494 35.91 -0.05 -17.21
N ALA A 495 35.03 -0.32 -18.18
CA ALA A 495 33.76 0.40 -18.31
C ALA A 495 32.76 0.06 -17.19
N GLU A 496 32.67 -1.21 -16.78
CA GLU A 496 31.84 -1.67 -15.65
C GLU A 496 32.27 -0.99 -14.34
N GLU A 497 33.58 -0.91 -14.07
CA GLU A 497 34.11 -0.20 -12.90
C GLU A 497 33.70 1.28 -12.89
N LEU A 498 33.70 1.94 -14.05
CA LEU A 498 33.24 3.32 -14.18
C LEU A 498 31.74 3.47 -13.94
N ILE A 499 30.90 2.59 -14.50
CA ILE A 499 29.44 2.59 -14.27
C ILE A 499 29.13 2.36 -12.78
N SER A 500 29.86 1.45 -12.12
CA SER A 500 29.64 1.13 -10.70
C SER A 500 29.94 2.30 -9.74
N ASN A 501 30.68 3.30 -10.22
CA ASN A 501 31.02 4.52 -9.48
C ASN A 501 30.08 5.71 -9.77
N LEU A 502 28.99 5.52 -10.53
CA LEU A 502 28.01 6.57 -10.81
C LEU A 502 26.99 6.71 -9.68
N ALA A 503 26.43 7.92 -9.54
CA ALA A 503 25.23 8.11 -8.72
C ALA A 503 24.06 7.33 -9.34
N ALA A 504 23.13 6.84 -8.54
CA ALA A 504 21.89 6.27 -9.08
C ALA A 504 21.06 7.40 -9.72
N ASP A 505 20.29 7.07 -10.76
CA ASP A 505 19.34 8.01 -11.36
C ASP A 505 18.35 8.51 -10.29
N GLU A 506 18.02 9.81 -10.30
CA GLU A 506 16.91 10.37 -9.52
C GLU A 506 15.56 9.84 -10.04
N GLU A 507 14.49 10.06 -9.27
CA GLU A 507 13.13 9.72 -9.72
C GLU A 507 12.83 10.46 -11.04
N ASP A 508 12.50 9.71 -12.10
CA ASP A 508 12.28 10.16 -13.48
C ASP A 508 13.52 10.40 -14.38
N GLU A 509 14.73 10.16 -13.88
CA GLU A 509 15.95 10.13 -14.72
C GLU A 509 16.27 8.70 -15.22
N THR A 510 16.90 8.59 -16.39
CA THR A 510 17.25 7.28 -17.00
C THR A 510 18.68 7.21 -17.52
N ALA A 511 19.52 8.20 -17.24
CA ALA A 511 20.81 8.33 -17.89
C ALA A 511 21.75 7.17 -17.55
N VAL A 512 21.83 6.77 -16.28
CA VAL A 512 22.66 5.66 -15.81
C VAL A 512 22.04 4.31 -16.19
N SER A 513 20.71 4.18 -16.10
CA SER A 513 19.99 3.00 -16.56
C SER A 513 20.18 2.74 -18.06
N ASP A 514 20.03 3.77 -18.89
CA ASP A 514 20.20 3.70 -20.35
C ASP A 514 21.65 3.34 -20.70
N LEU A 515 22.63 3.95 -20.00
CA LEU A 515 24.04 3.64 -20.17
C LEU A 515 24.37 2.19 -19.79
N THR A 516 23.79 1.68 -18.70
CA THR A 516 23.93 0.29 -18.25
C THR A 516 23.29 -0.68 -19.23
N ALA A 517 22.11 -0.35 -19.77
CA ALA A 517 21.46 -1.15 -20.81
C ALA A 517 22.30 -1.22 -22.09
N GLN A 518 22.90 -0.10 -22.51
CA GLN A 518 23.82 -0.06 -23.65
C GLN A 518 25.08 -0.90 -23.41
N PHE A 519 25.68 -0.82 -22.21
CA PHE A 519 26.81 -1.64 -21.81
C PHE A 519 26.46 -3.13 -21.91
N ASN A 520 25.38 -3.56 -21.23
CA ASN A 520 24.95 -4.96 -21.21
C ASN A 520 24.63 -5.50 -22.61
N LEU A 521 23.95 -4.71 -23.45
CA LEU A 521 23.64 -5.12 -24.83
C LEU A 521 24.94 -5.28 -25.66
N THR A 522 25.89 -4.38 -25.51
CA THR A 522 27.17 -4.43 -26.23
C THR A 522 28.01 -5.63 -25.76
N GLU A 523 27.99 -5.93 -24.46
CA GLU A 523 28.65 -7.10 -23.87
C GLU A 523 28.03 -8.40 -24.38
N ALA A 524 26.70 -8.55 -24.31
CA ALA A 524 26.00 -9.72 -24.83
C ALA A 524 26.23 -9.92 -26.33
N LEU A 525 26.31 -8.83 -27.12
CA LEU A 525 26.68 -8.90 -28.53
C LEU A 525 28.13 -9.35 -28.73
N ALA A 526 29.07 -8.91 -27.90
CA ALA A 526 30.46 -9.35 -27.95
C ALA A 526 30.60 -10.83 -27.59
N GLU A 527 29.88 -11.29 -26.55
CA GLU A 527 29.82 -12.70 -26.17
C GLU A 527 29.24 -13.56 -27.30
N ALA A 528 28.11 -13.14 -27.87
CA ALA A 528 27.49 -13.81 -29.01
C ALA A 528 28.41 -13.82 -30.23
N ALA A 529 29.12 -12.73 -30.53
CA ALA A 529 30.08 -12.66 -31.63
C ALA A 529 31.34 -13.52 -31.40
N SER A 530 31.63 -13.87 -30.14
CA SER A 530 32.80 -14.69 -29.78
C SER A 530 32.59 -16.20 -29.96
N VAL A 531 31.35 -16.64 -30.16
CA VAL A 531 31.04 -18.05 -30.38
C VAL A 531 31.62 -18.51 -31.73
N ASP A 532 32.18 -19.71 -31.74
CA ASP A 532 32.83 -20.29 -32.90
C ASP A 532 32.47 -21.77 -33.07
N GLY A 533 32.90 -22.41 -34.17
CA GLY A 533 32.67 -23.84 -34.39
C GLY A 533 33.35 -24.79 -33.37
N ASN A 534 34.10 -24.28 -32.39
CA ASN A 534 34.65 -25.05 -31.27
C ASN A 534 33.89 -24.85 -29.95
N SER A 535 32.99 -23.86 -29.91
CA SER A 535 32.16 -23.54 -28.75
C SER A 535 31.20 -24.69 -28.45
N SER A 536 30.93 -24.96 -27.18
CA SER A 536 29.99 -26.02 -26.83
C SER A 536 28.55 -25.52 -27.00
N ASN A 537 27.59 -26.43 -27.21
CA ASN A 537 26.16 -26.04 -27.30
C ASN A 537 25.70 -25.21 -26.10
N SER A 538 26.21 -25.48 -24.89
CA SER A 538 25.88 -24.68 -23.71
C SER A 538 26.47 -23.28 -23.76
N ASP A 539 27.67 -23.10 -24.31
CA ASP A 539 28.29 -21.78 -24.45
C ASP A 539 27.52 -20.94 -25.48
N ILE A 540 27.13 -21.57 -26.60
CA ILE A 540 26.33 -20.93 -27.66
C ILE A 540 24.96 -20.50 -27.12
N ILE A 541 24.22 -21.42 -26.49
CA ILE A 541 22.90 -21.10 -25.93
C ILE A 541 23.03 -19.99 -24.88
N SER A 542 24.01 -20.07 -23.98
CA SER A 542 24.19 -19.04 -22.95
C SER A 542 24.39 -17.65 -23.55
N ALA A 543 25.28 -17.52 -24.54
CA ALA A 543 25.54 -16.24 -25.19
C ALA A 543 24.31 -15.70 -25.94
N LEU A 544 23.58 -16.58 -26.64
CA LEU A 544 22.37 -16.19 -27.37
C LEU A 544 21.21 -15.83 -26.41
N THR A 545 21.04 -16.56 -25.30
CA THR A 545 20.02 -16.24 -24.29
C THR A 545 20.29 -14.87 -23.67
N SER A 546 21.53 -14.58 -23.27
CA SER A 546 21.91 -13.26 -22.74
C SER A 546 21.60 -12.13 -23.71
N LEU A 547 21.74 -12.36 -25.02
CA LEU A 547 21.35 -11.39 -26.04
C LEU A 547 19.82 -11.23 -26.12
N SER A 548 19.06 -12.34 -26.19
CA SER A 548 17.59 -12.30 -26.31
C SER A 548 16.88 -11.65 -25.12
N GLU A 549 17.48 -11.71 -23.92
CA GLU A 549 16.91 -11.05 -22.74
C GLU A 549 17.04 -9.51 -22.79
N LEU A 550 17.91 -8.99 -23.67
CA LEU A 550 18.25 -7.56 -23.76
C LEU A 550 17.70 -6.87 -25.03
N THR A 551 17.14 -7.62 -25.99
CA THR A 551 16.62 -7.04 -27.23
C THR A 551 15.49 -7.88 -27.85
N GLU A 552 14.52 -7.22 -28.47
CA GLU A 552 13.43 -7.85 -29.23
C GLU A 552 13.86 -8.22 -30.66
N ASP A 553 15.00 -7.71 -31.15
CA ASP A 553 15.51 -7.96 -32.50
C ASP A 553 16.09 -9.38 -32.69
N PHE A 554 16.13 -10.18 -31.63
CA PHE A 554 16.60 -11.56 -31.64
C PHE A 554 15.82 -12.41 -30.63
N ASP A 555 15.36 -13.58 -31.06
CA ASP A 555 14.64 -14.53 -30.20
C ASP A 555 15.36 -15.88 -30.21
N VAL A 556 15.84 -16.31 -29.03
CA VAL A 556 16.57 -17.56 -28.86
C VAL A 556 15.68 -18.79 -29.06
N ASP A 557 14.36 -18.67 -28.89
CA ASP A 557 13.41 -19.76 -29.15
C ASP A 557 13.36 -20.13 -30.65
N THR A 558 13.89 -19.26 -31.52
CA THR A 558 14.05 -19.53 -32.95
C THR A 558 15.22 -20.45 -33.29
N VAL A 559 16.06 -20.78 -32.29
CA VAL A 559 17.27 -21.60 -32.46
C VAL A 559 17.04 -23.03 -32.01
N THR A 560 17.24 -23.98 -32.93
CA THR A 560 17.13 -25.42 -32.60
C THR A 560 18.48 -26.05 -32.27
N ASP A 561 18.47 -27.12 -31.46
CA ASP A 561 19.68 -27.86 -31.04
C ASP A 561 20.53 -28.37 -32.22
N SER A 562 19.89 -28.72 -33.35
CA SER A 562 20.56 -29.20 -34.56
C SER A 562 21.36 -28.10 -35.26
N GLN A 563 20.95 -26.84 -35.11
CA GLN A 563 21.49 -25.67 -35.83
C GLN A 563 22.66 -25.01 -35.12
N LEU A 564 22.81 -25.18 -33.79
CA LEU A 564 23.79 -24.47 -32.95
C LEU A 564 25.22 -24.47 -33.52
N ASN A 565 25.73 -25.64 -33.94
CA ASN A 565 27.08 -25.73 -34.48
C ASN A 565 27.24 -24.97 -35.80
N GLN A 566 26.21 -24.92 -36.62
CA GLN A 566 26.25 -24.21 -37.90
C GLN A 566 26.10 -22.70 -37.69
N ILE A 567 25.21 -22.28 -36.78
CA ILE A 567 25.09 -20.88 -36.35
C ILE A 567 26.44 -20.35 -35.86
N ALA A 568 27.12 -21.10 -34.99
CA ALA A 568 28.43 -20.66 -34.46
C ALA A 568 29.52 -20.58 -35.55
N VAL A 569 29.48 -21.44 -36.57
CA VAL A 569 30.41 -21.35 -37.71
C VAL A 569 30.11 -20.14 -38.59
N GLU A 570 28.84 -19.80 -38.82
CA GLU A 570 28.45 -18.63 -39.60
C GLU A 570 28.73 -17.33 -38.84
N ILE A 571 28.54 -17.29 -37.51
CA ILE A 571 28.92 -16.15 -36.65
C ILE A 571 30.43 -15.88 -36.74
N ASP A 572 31.30 -16.88 -36.58
CA ASP A 572 32.77 -16.74 -36.72
C ASP A 572 33.20 -16.20 -38.10
N GLY A 573 32.38 -16.43 -39.13
CA GLY A 573 32.61 -15.93 -40.49
C GLY A 573 32.02 -14.54 -40.78
N ALA A 574 31.14 -14.04 -39.92
CA ALA A 574 30.34 -12.83 -40.15
C ALA A 574 30.95 -11.59 -39.48
N THR A 575 30.38 -10.42 -39.80
CA THR A 575 30.64 -9.18 -39.07
C THR A 575 29.38 -8.84 -38.31
N ILE A 576 29.37 -9.09 -37.00
CA ILE A 576 28.22 -8.83 -36.14
C ILE A 576 28.28 -7.38 -35.66
N THR A 577 27.23 -6.62 -35.94
CA THR A 577 27.11 -5.23 -35.47
C THR A 577 25.81 -4.97 -34.70
N SER A 578 24.88 -5.91 -34.75
CA SER A 578 23.56 -5.85 -34.14
C SER A 578 23.00 -7.24 -33.88
N ALA A 579 21.96 -7.33 -33.05
CA ALA A 579 21.25 -8.58 -32.80
C ALA A 579 20.53 -9.11 -34.06
N ALA A 580 20.03 -8.21 -34.91
CA ALA A 580 19.42 -8.54 -36.20
C ALA A 580 20.40 -9.25 -37.17
N ASP A 581 21.71 -8.98 -37.08
CA ASP A 581 22.71 -9.70 -37.86
C ASP A 581 22.77 -11.19 -37.45
N ILE A 582 22.60 -11.48 -36.15
CA ILE A 582 22.54 -12.85 -35.62
C ILE A 582 21.23 -13.53 -36.04
N GLN A 583 20.09 -12.83 -35.95
CA GLN A 583 18.81 -13.38 -36.44
C GLN A 583 18.88 -13.74 -37.93
N THR A 584 19.50 -12.89 -38.75
CA THR A 584 19.73 -13.16 -40.18
C THR A 584 20.57 -14.43 -40.39
N ILE A 585 21.54 -14.71 -39.51
CA ILE A 585 22.34 -15.94 -39.55
C ILE A 585 21.46 -17.15 -39.19
N VAL A 586 20.64 -17.06 -38.14
CA VAL A 586 19.71 -18.14 -37.76
C VAL A 586 18.78 -18.49 -38.92
N GLU A 587 18.14 -17.49 -39.53
CA GLU A 587 17.32 -17.65 -40.73
C GLU A 587 18.10 -18.30 -41.88
N THR A 588 19.32 -17.83 -42.16
CA THR A 588 20.16 -18.38 -43.23
C THR A 588 20.52 -19.83 -42.98
N VAL A 589 20.80 -20.22 -41.73
CA VAL A 589 21.07 -21.61 -41.34
C VAL A 589 19.84 -22.48 -41.55
N ALA A 590 18.66 -22.03 -41.11
CA ALA A 590 17.41 -22.76 -41.29
C ALA A 590 17.04 -22.94 -42.78
N VAL A 591 17.22 -21.89 -43.60
CA VAL A 591 17.05 -21.97 -45.07
C VAL A 591 18.02 -23.01 -45.66
N ASN A 592 19.30 -22.97 -45.28
CA ASN A 592 20.29 -23.92 -45.78
C ASN A 592 19.99 -25.38 -45.39
N GLU A 593 19.42 -25.60 -44.20
CA GLU A 593 18.96 -26.91 -43.75
C GLU A 593 17.84 -27.46 -44.64
N VAL A 594 16.84 -26.63 -44.97
CA VAL A 594 15.77 -27.00 -45.92
C VAL A 594 16.34 -27.24 -47.32
N LEU A 595 17.26 -26.41 -47.80
CA LEU A 595 17.88 -26.57 -49.12
C LEU A 595 18.82 -27.78 -49.22
N ALA A 596 19.27 -28.33 -48.08
CA ALA A 596 20.07 -29.55 -48.03
C ALA A 596 19.21 -30.83 -48.13
N LEU A 597 17.89 -30.73 -48.02
CA LEU A 597 16.97 -31.86 -48.17
C LEU A 597 17.03 -32.44 -49.59
N ASP A 598 17.00 -33.76 -49.70
CA ASP A 598 16.99 -34.47 -50.97
C ASP A 598 15.99 -35.64 -50.96
N ALA A 599 15.85 -36.33 -52.10
CA ALA A 599 14.90 -37.44 -52.23
C ALA A 599 15.16 -38.66 -51.31
N ASN A 600 16.24 -38.64 -50.50
CA ASN A 600 16.53 -39.63 -49.46
C ASN A 600 16.26 -39.10 -48.04
N SER A 601 15.95 -37.81 -47.87
CA SER A 601 15.51 -37.26 -46.59
C SER A 601 14.23 -37.95 -46.13
N THR A 602 14.16 -38.25 -44.84
CA THR A 602 12.97 -38.83 -44.20
C THR A 602 11.91 -37.77 -43.94
N GLU A 603 10.64 -38.16 -43.83
CA GLU A 603 9.54 -37.25 -43.45
C GLU A 603 9.84 -36.49 -42.15
N ALA A 604 10.48 -37.15 -41.18
CA ALA A 604 10.86 -36.52 -39.92
C ALA A 604 11.90 -35.41 -40.12
N GLU A 605 12.94 -35.66 -40.92
CA GLU A 605 13.97 -34.66 -41.24
C GLU A 605 13.39 -33.47 -42.02
N ILE A 606 12.45 -33.72 -42.95
CA ILE A 606 11.78 -32.66 -43.72
C ILE A 606 10.92 -31.81 -42.79
N SER A 607 10.09 -32.43 -41.95
CA SER A 607 9.23 -31.72 -41.02
C SER A 607 10.03 -30.92 -39.98
N GLU A 608 11.13 -31.48 -39.45
CA GLU A 608 12.00 -30.81 -38.49
C GLU A 608 12.65 -29.57 -39.11
N ALA A 609 13.17 -29.66 -40.33
CA ALA A 609 13.79 -28.53 -41.03
C ALA A 609 12.77 -27.42 -41.38
N LEU A 610 11.56 -27.77 -41.82
CA LEU A 610 10.52 -26.79 -42.14
C LEU A 610 9.98 -26.09 -40.89
N ASN A 611 9.80 -26.82 -39.78
CA ASN A 611 9.39 -26.22 -38.51
C ASN A 611 10.48 -25.30 -37.94
N ALA A 612 11.76 -25.68 -38.07
CA ALA A 612 12.87 -24.83 -37.69
C ALA A 612 12.91 -23.54 -38.54
N LEU A 613 12.59 -23.62 -39.83
CA LEU A 613 12.47 -22.43 -40.68
C LEU A 613 11.28 -21.54 -40.28
N ALA A 614 10.13 -22.12 -39.95
CA ALA A 614 8.96 -21.38 -39.48
C ALA A 614 9.23 -20.64 -38.16
N GLN A 615 10.03 -21.23 -37.27
CA GLN A 615 10.49 -20.57 -36.05
C GLN A 615 11.51 -19.47 -36.35
N ALA A 616 12.44 -19.71 -37.27
CA ALA A 616 13.50 -18.76 -37.60
C ALA A 616 13.03 -17.52 -38.36
N SER A 617 11.97 -17.62 -39.17
CA SER A 617 11.59 -16.59 -40.13
C SER A 617 10.08 -16.38 -40.23
N GLU A 618 9.64 -15.12 -40.12
CA GLU A 618 8.23 -14.72 -40.33
C GLU A 618 7.77 -14.86 -41.80
N ASP A 619 8.70 -14.99 -42.75
CA ASP A 619 8.40 -15.15 -44.18
C ASP A 619 7.93 -16.58 -44.54
N PHE A 620 7.91 -17.51 -43.58
CA PHE A 620 7.48 -18.88 -43.75
C PHE A 620 6.41 -19.27 -42.72
N ASP A 621 5.27 -19.78 -43.20
CA ASP A 621 4.08 -20.08 -42.38
C ASP A 621 4.00 -21.59 -42.07
N GLU A 622 4.14 -21.95 -40.78
CA GLU A 622 4.04 -23.34 -40.32
C GLU A 622 2.70 -24.00 -40.71
N ASP A 623 1.60 -23.23 -40.75
CA ASP A 623 0.27 -23.75 -41.09
C ASP A 623 0.17 -24.20 -42.56
N SER A 624 1.12 -23.79 -43.41
CA SER A 624 1.20 -24.23 -44.79
C SER A 624 1.80 -25.64 -44.94
N ILE A 625 2.36 -26.23 -43.87
CA ILE A 625 2.96 -27.57 -43.92
C ILE A 625 1.88 -28.65 -43.88
N ASN A 626 1.64 -29.29 -45.01
CA ASN A 626 0.85 -30.52 -45.12
C ASN A 626 1.77 -31.75 -44.97
N SER A 627 1.64 -32.44 -43.84
CA SER A 627 2.40 -33.67 -43.54
C SER A 627 2.28 -34.79 -44.60
N GLY A 628 1.22 -34.78 -45.42
CA GLY A 628 1.04 -35.70 -46.53
C GLY A 628 1.78 -35.33 -47.82
N LEU A 629 2.47 -34.19 -47.85
CA LEU A 629 3.14 -33.61 -49.03
C LEU A 629 4.64 -33.36 -48.83
N LEU A 630 5.23 -33.88 -47.76
CA LEU A 630 6.64 -33.61 -47.43
C LEU A 630 7.62 -34.05 -48.54
N GLU A 631 7.37 -35.19 -49.20
CA GLU A 631 8.20 -35.65 -50.34
C GLU A 631 8.01 -34.75 -51.58
N GLU A 632 6.79 -34.26 -51.81
CA GLU A 632 6.46 -33.32 -52.87
C GLU A 632 7.14 -31.96 -52.66
N TYR A 633 7.25 -31.48 -51.42
CA TYR A 633 7.99 -30.26 -51.08
C TYR A 633 9.44 -30.34 -51.51
N VAL A 634 10.15 -31.43 -51.15
CA VAL A 634 11.54 -31.63 -51.56
C VAL A 634 11.69 -31.69 -53.08
N THR A 635 10.74 -32.35 -53.77
CA THR A 635 10.72 -32.36 -55.24
C THR A 635 10.54 -30.95 -55.80
N GLN A 636 9.67 -30.14 -55.19
CA GLN A 636 9.38 -28.79 -55.62
C GLN A 636 10.55 -27.83 -55.35
N PHE A 637 11.23 -27.94 -54.20
CA PHE A 637 12.46 -27.21 -53.91
C PHE A 637 13.54 -27.46 -54.97
N GLY A 638 13.70 -28.71 -55.42
CA GLY A 638 14.62 -29.05 -56.51
C GLY A 638 14.22 -28.48 -57.88
N ASN A 639 12.93 -28.22 -58.11
CA ASN A 639 12.42 -27.63 -59.36
C ASN A 639 12.55 -26.10 -59.37
N ASP A 640 12.17 -25.46 -58.27
CA ASP A 640 12.11 -24.00 -58.14
C ASP A 640 13.45 -23.38 -57.74
N ASN A 641 14.29 -24.17 -57.04
CA ASN A 641 15.59 -23.76 -56.52
C ASN A 641 15.50 -22.45 -55.70
N PRO A 642 14.71 -22.44 -54.60
CA PRO A 642 14.57 -21.26 -53.76
C PRO A 642 15.89 -20.89 -53.08
N SER A 643 16.02 -19.65 -52.61
CA SER A 643 17.24 -19.13 -51.98
C SER A 643 17.03 -18.44 -50.63
N ASP A 644 15.77 -18.31 -50.21
CA ASP A 644 15.32 -17.62 -49.01
C ASP A 644 14.01 -18.25 -48.50
N ALA A 645 13.55 -17.87 -47.31
CA ALA A 645 12.35 -18.39 -46.65
C ALA A 645 11.08 -18.18 -47.51
N ALA A 646 10.88 -16.97 -48.04
CA ALA A 646 9.74 -16.66 -48.91
C ALA A 646 9.72 -17.50 -50.21
N GLY A 647 10.88 -17.80 -50.79
CA GLY A 647 11.01 -18.71 -51.92
C GLY A 647 10.66 -20.15 -51.57
N ILE A 648 11.03 -20.60 -50.36
CA ILE A 648 10.63 -21.91 -49.83
C ILE A 648 9.12 -21.96 -49.60
N GLN A 649 8.52 -20.93 -48.99
CA GLN A 649 7.07 -20.79 -48.83
C GLN A 649 6.34 -20.91 -50.17
N THR A 650 6.81 -20.18 -51.19
CA THR A 650 6.24 -20.24 -52.56
C THR A 650 6.29 -21.67 -53.14
N SER A 651 7.35 -22.43 -52.82
CA SER A 651 7.50 -23.81 -53.28
C SER A 651 6.52 -24.74 -52.54
N VAL A 652 6.36 -24.57 -51.22
CA VAL A 652 5.36 -25.28 -50.41
C VAL A 652 3.94 -25.01 -50.91
N ASP A 653 3.58 -23.74 -51.11
CA ASP A 653 2.29 -23.32 -51.67
C ASP A 653 2.04 -23.92 -53.04
N THR A 654 3.06 -23.97 -53.91
CA THR A 654 2.96 -24.55 -55.25
C THR A 654 2.67 -26.05 -55.18
N ALA A 655 3.34 -26.77 -54.28
CA ALA A 655 3.11 -28.19 -54.07
C ALA A 655 1.71 -28.46 -53.49
N ASN A 656 1.30 -27.69 -52.48
CA ASN A 656 -0.04 -27.73 -51.89
C ASN A 656 -1.13 -27.51 -52.96
N ASN A 657 -1.03 -26.43 -53.73
CA ASN A 657 -1.99 -26.10 -54.78
C ASN A 657 -2.02 -27.16 -55.89
N THR A 658 -0.86 -27.73 -56.25
CA THR A 658 -0.77 -28.79 -57.26
C THR A 658 -1.47 -30.07 -56.79
N ALA A 659 -1.27 -30.47 -55.53
CA ALA A 659 -1.89 -31.65 -54.96
C ALA A 659 -3.40 -31.47 -54.72
N ALA A 660 -3.82 -30.27 -54.29
CA ALA A 660 -5.21 -29.89 -54.09
C ALA A 660 -6.02 -29.81 -55.40
N ALA A 661 -5.38 -29.53 -56.54
CA ALA A 661 -6.07 -29.30 -57.81
C ALA A 661 -6.93 -30.50 -58.27
N ALA A 662 -6.49 -31.73 -58.01
CA ALA A 662 -7.24 -32.93 -58.40
C ALA A 662 -8.54 -33.14 -57.60
N PRO A 663 -8.52 -33.19 -56.25
CA PRO A 663 -9.74 -33.29 -55.46
C PRO A 663 -10.65 -32.06 -55.62
N LEU A 664 -10.09 -30.85 -55.73
CA LEU A 664 -10.90 -29.65 -56.01
C LEU A 664 -11.61 -29.74 -57.36
N ALA A 665 -10.96 -30.23 -58.42
CA ALA A 665 -11.62 -30.43 -59.71
C ALA A 665 -12.78 -31.46 -59.66
N VAL A 666 -12.75 -32.41 -58.73
CA VAL A 666 -13.88 -33.32 -58.47
C VAL A 666 -15.02 -32.55 -57.78
N ILE A 667 -14.71 -31.75 -56.76
CA ILE A 667 -15.67 -30.94 -56.00
C ILE A 667 -16.32 -29.87 -56.88
N SER A 668 -15.56 -29.17 -57.72
CA SER A 668 -16.05 -28.12 -58.62
C SER A 668 -16.64 -28.63 -59.94
N SER A 669 -16.59 -29.95 -60.18
CA SER A 669 -17.16 -30.54 -61.40
C SER A 669 -18.65 -30.18 -61.55
N ASP A 670 -19.05 -29.65 -62.71
CA ASP A 670 -20.43 -29.20 -62.97
C ASP A 670 -21.06 -30.02 -64.10
N ASP A 671 -22.28 -30.54 -63.88
CA ASP A 671 -23.04 -31.30 -64.89
C ASP A 671 -23.72 -30.40 -65.96
N GLY A 672 -23.51 -29.09 -65.87
CA GLY A 672 -24.11 -28.03 -66.69
C GLY A 672 -25.40 -27.46 -66.10
N SER A 673 -25.82 -27.91 -64.92
CA SER A 673 -26.97 -27.40 -64.17
C SER A 673 -26.59 -26.67 -62.87
N GLY A 674 -25.29 -26.51 -62.60
CA GLY A 674 -24.76 -25.97 -61.34
C GLY A 674 -24.51 -27.05 -60.29
N ASN A 675 -24.89 -28.30 -60.55
CA ASN A 675 -24.72 -29.41 -59.61
C ASN A 675 -23.40 -30.15 -59.82
N ILE A 676 -22.88 -30.71 -58.73
CA ILE A 676 -21.69 -31.55 -58.71
C ILE A 676 -21.90 -32.79 -59.60
N ASN A 677 -21.04 -32.94 -60.62
CA ASN A 677 -21.11 -34.06 -61.57
C ASN A 677 -20.48 -35.36 -61.03
N ALA A 678 -19.60 -35.25 -60.03
CA ALA A 678 -18.97 -36.40 -59.37
C ALA A 678 -20.01 -37.35 -58.74
N THR A 679 -19.72 -38.65 -58.79
CA THR A 679 -20.49 -39.64 -58.02
C THR A 679 -20.33 -39.39 -56.52
N ASP A 680 -21.25 -39.92 -55.71
CA ASP A 680 -21.19 -39.75 -54.26
C ASP A 680 -19.88 -40.30 -53.66
N GLU A 681 -19.40 -41.43 -54.18
CA GLU A 681 -18.14 -42.06 -53.78
C GLU A 681 -16.92 -41.19 -54.17
N GLU A 682 -16.89 -40.65 -55.39
CA GLU A 682 -15.81 -39.77 -55.86
C GLU A 682 -15.76 -38.45 -55.07
N LEU A 683 -16.92 -37.84 -54.77
CA LEU A 683 -16.98 -36.61 -54.00
C LEU A 683 -16.56 -36.85 -52.53
N LEU A 684 -16.99 -37.95 -51.92
CA LEU A 684 -16.57 -38.28 -50.55
C LEU A 684 -15.05 -38.52 -50.48
N GLU A 685 -14.49 -39.27 -51.43
CA GLU A 685 -13.04 -39.47 -51.54
C GLU A 685 -12.29 -38.14 -51.73
N ALA A 686 -12.84 -37.22 -52.53
CA ALA A 686 -12.28 -35.89 -52.70
C ALA A 686 -12.33 -35.06 -51.42
N LEU A 687 -13.46 -35.05 -50.70
CA LEU A 687 -13.61 -34.32 -49.42
C LEU A 687 -12.71 -34.90 -48.31
N GLN A 688 -12.45 -36.21 -48.33
CA GLN A 688 -11.56 -36.89 -47.39
C GLN A 688 -10.09 -36.89 -47.83
N SER A 689 -9.77 -36.24 -48.95
CA SER A 689 -8.42 -36.21 -49.48
C SER A 689 -7.46 -35.49 -48.51
N PRO A 690 -6.32 -36.10 -48.13
CA PRO A 690 -5.35 -35.45 -47.25
C PRO A 690 -4.72 -34.21 -47.89
N PHE A 691 -4.85 -34.02 -49.20
CA PHE A 691 -4.26 -32.91 -49.94
C PHE A 691 -5.01 -31.58 -49.83
N ILE A 692 -6.27 -31.60 -49.39
CA ILE A 692 -7.06 -30.39 -49.10
C ILE A 692 -7.34 -30.23 -47.61
N ASP A 693 -6.89 -31.18 -46.78
CA ASP A 693 -6.91 -31.20 -45.32
C ASP A 693 -8.20 -30.65 -44.67
N LEU A 694 -9.35 -30.98 -45.26
CA LEU A 694 -10.65 -30.54 -44.75
C LEU A 694 -10.92 -31.16 -43.37
N LYS A 695 -11.18 -30.32 -42.38
CA LYS A 695 -11.47 -30.73 -41.00
C LYS A 695 -12.97 -31.03 -40.84
N GLY A 696 -13.27 -32.09 -40.10
CA GLY A 696 -14.63 -32.40 -39.65
C GLY A 696 -15.53 -33.05 -40.69
N VAL A 697 -15.00 -33.60 -41.80
CA VAL A 697 -15.80 -34.34 -42.78
C VAL A 697 -16.43 -35.57 -42.13
N ASN A 698 -17.74 -35.53 -41.90
CA ASN A 698 -18.53 -36.63 -41.37
C ASN A 698 -19.30 -37.34 -42.50
N GLU A 699 -19.01 -38.62 -42.73
CA GLU A 699 -19.66 -39.42 -43.76
C GLU A 699 -21.20 -39.46 -43.62
N ASP A 700 -21.71 -39.39 -42.39
CA ASP A 700 -23.17 -39.38 -42.13
C ASP A 700 -23.86 -38.10 -42.64
N LEU A 701 -23.11 -36.99 -42.80
CA LEU A 701 -23.61 -35.70 -43.27
C LEU A 701 -23.32 -35.45 -44.76
N PHE A 702 -22.81 -36.46 -45.46
CA PHE A 702 -22.39 -36.31 -46.85
C PHE A 702 -23.49 -35.77 -47.78
N THR A 703 -24.74 -36.19 -47.58
CA THR A 703 -25.87 -35.69 -48.38
C THR A 703 -26.07 -34.19 -48.20
N ASP A 704 -25.89 -33.69 -46.97
CA ASP A 704 -26.04 -32.28 -46.63
C ASP A 704 -24.85 -31.46 -47.14
N TYR A 705 -23.62 -31.98 -47.01
CA TYR A 705 -22.44 -31.35 -47.64
C TYR A 705 -22.64 -31.19 -49.15
N LYS A 706 -23.09 -32.25 -49.84
CA LYS A 706 -23.33 -32.19 -51.29
C LYS A 706 -24.41 -31.17 -51.63
N ALA A 707 -25.49 -31.09 -50.85
CA ALA A 707 -26.54 -30.10 -51.05
C ALA A 707 -26.02 -28.66 -50.86
N ALA A 708 -25.25 -28.42 -49.80
CA ALA A 708 -24.69 -27.11 -49.50
C ALA A 708 -23.61 -26.68 -50.52
N LEU A 709 -22.73 -27.60 -50.94
CA LEU A 709 -21.73 -27.33 -51.98
C LEU A 709 -22.36 -27.03 -53.35
N ASN A 710 -23.49 -27.67 -53.69
CA ASN A 710 -24.24 -27.31 -54.90
C ASN A 710 -24.80 -25.87 -54.84
N ALA A 711 -25.12 -25.37 -53.64
CA ALA A 711 -25.62 -24.01 -53.44
C ALA A 711 -24.51 -22.95 -53.51
N LEU A 712 -23.26 -23.31 -53.19
CA LEU A 712 -22.09 -22.43 -53.19
C LEU A 712 -21.70 -21.92 -54.60
N GLY A 713 -22.09 -22.62 -55.68
CA GLY A 713 -21.69 -22.27 -57.06
C GLY A 713 -20.33 -22.86 -57.44
N SER A 714 -19.98 -22.91 -58.73
CA SER A 714 -18.80 -23.68 -59.21
C SER A 714 -17.46 -22.97 -59.07
N VAL A 715 -17.42 -21.64 -59.08
CA VAL A 715 -16.18 -20.87 -58.91
C VAL A 715 -15.69 -20.95 -57.47
N ASP A 716 -16.60 -20.80 -56.52
CA ASP A 716 -16.30 -20.79 -55.08
C ASP A 716 -15.90 -22.20 -54.58
N ARG A 717 -16.24 -23.26 -55.33
CA ARG A 717 -15.80 -24.64 -55.06
C ARG A 717 -14.34 -24.94 -55.44
N ASP A 718 -13.66 -24.03 -56.13
CA ASP A 718 -12.24 -24.17 -56.48
C ASP A 718 -11.31 -23.69 -55.33
N GLU A 719 -11.86 -23.19 -54.21
CA GLU A 719 -11.11 -22.71 -53.05
C GLU A 719 -11.35 -23.61 -51.81
N VAL A 720 -10.28 -24.08 -51.17
CA VAL A 720 -10.37 -24.99 -50.00
C VAL A 720 -11.09 -24.33 -48.82
N SER A 721 -10.82 -23.04 -48.58
CA SER A 721 -11.43 -22.25 -47.50
C SER A 721 -12.95 -22.19 -47.60
N GLU A 722 -13.48 -21.94 -48.80
CA GLU A 722 -14.92 -21.90 -49.06
C GLU A 722 -15.58 -23.28 -48.88
N VAL A 723 -14.89 -24.35 -49.30
CA VAL A 723 -15.35 -25.74 -49.05
C VAL A 723 -15.32 -26.07 -47.55
N GLN A 724 -14.29 -25.66 -46.82
CA GLN A 724 -14.19 -25.83 -45.37
C GLN A 724 -15.30 -25.08 -44.64
N ALA A 725 -15.60 -23.84 -45.05
CA ALA A 725 -16.69 -23.05 -44.49
C ALA A 725 -18.02 -23.80 -44.63
N VAL A 726 -18.31 -24.37 -45.81
CA VAL A 726 -19.52 -25.19 -46.01
C VAL A 726 -19.55 -26.41 -45.09
N ILE A 727 -18.45 -27.13 -44.91
CA ILE A 727 -18.39 -28.29 -44.01
C ILE A 727 -18.61 -27.88 -42.55
N THR A 728 -17.93 -26.82 -42.10
CA THR A 728 -18.07 -26.26 -40.76
C THR A 728 -19.50 -25.84 -40.49
N ASP A 729 -20.14 -25.14 -41.43
CA ASP A 729 -21.50 -24.64 -41.30
C ASP A 729 -22.53 -25.77 -41.23
N VAL A 730 -22.40 -26.80 -42.09
CA VAL A 730 -23.25 -28.01 -42.04
C VAL A 730 -23.04 -28.79 -40.74
N ASN A 731 -21.80 -28.93 -40.27
CA ASN A 731 -21.49 -29.60 -39.00
C ASN A 731 -22.08 -28.87 -37.79
N ASN A 732 -21.98 -27.54 -37.79
CA ASN A 732 -22.53 -26.69 -36.75
C ASN A 732 -24.06 -26.75 -36.75
N LEU A 733 -24.70 -26.67 -37.93
CA LEU A 733 -26.14 -26.82 -38.07
C LEU A 733 -26.62 -28.20 -37.60
N ASN A 734 -25.94 -29.27 -38.00
CA ASN A 734 -26.27 -30.62 -37.53
C ASN A 734 -26.11 -30.74 -36.01
N SER A 735 -25.07 -30.14 -35.42
CA SER A 735 -24.89 -30.12 -33.96
C SER A 735 -26.05 -29.40 -33.26
N VAL A 736 -26.53 -28.29 -33.85
CA VAL A 736 -27.72 -27.58 -33.36
C VAL A 736 -28.96 -28.44 -33.49
N ASN A 737 -29.21 -29.07 -34.64
CA ASN A 737 -30.43 -29.85 -34.90
C ASN A 737 -30.50 -31.16 -34.12
N THR A 738 -29.34 -31.76 -33.81
CA THR A 738 -29.27 -33.00 -33.03
C THR A 738 -29.23 -32.80 -31.52
N ALA A 739 -29.01 -31.57 -31.03
CA ALA A 739 -29.01 -31.27 -29.60
C ALA A 739 -30.37 -31.62 -28.95
N THR A 740 -30.35 -32.34 -27.84
CA THR A 740 -31.57 -32.77 -27.12
C THR A 740 -31.75 -32.09 -25.77
N THR A 741 -30.72 -31.38 -25.31
CA THR A 741 -30.69 -30.67 -24.04
C THR A 741 -30.16 -29.25 -24.22
N ALA A 742 -30.52 -28.34 -23.30
CA ALA A 742 -30.01 -26.96 -23.32
C ALA A 742 -28.47 -26.89 -23.24
N THR A 743 -27.83 -27.86 -22.58
CA THR A 743 -26.35 -27.90 -22.47
C THR A 743 -25.69 -28.29 -23.80
N GLU A 744 -26.24 -29.31 -24.49
CA GLU A 744 -25.81 -29.67 -25.84
C GLU A 744 -26.06 -28.53 -26.82
N MET A 745 -27.24 -27.91 -26.76
CA MET A 745 -27.61 -26.77 -27.59
C MET A 745 -26.66 -25.60 -27.35
N ARG A 746 -26.37 -25.22 -26.10
CA ARG A 746 -25.41 -24.15 -25.77
C ARG A 746 -24.04 -24.42 -26.39
N THR A 747 -23.58 -25.67 -26.37
CA THR A 747 -22.29 -26.05 -26.95
C THR A 747 -22.29 -25.89 -28.47
N ALA A 748 -23.38 -26.29 -29.14
CA ALA A 748 -23.55 -26.09 -30.57
C ALA A 748 -23.67 -24.60 -30.95
N LEU A 749 -24.45 -23.83 -30.19
CA LEU A 749 -24.62 -22.39 -30.39
C LEU A 749 -23.34 -21.61 -30.17
N ASN A 750 -22.46 -22.01 -29.24
CA ASN A 750 -21.14 -21.39 -29.10
C ASN A 750 -20.33 -21.48 -30.40
N LYS A 751 -20.37 -22.62 -31.09
CA LYS A 751 -19.67 -22.79 -32.37
C LYS A 751 -20.28 -21.92 -33.47
N VAL A 752 -21.60 -21.96 -33.62
CA VAL A 752 -22.33 -21.12 -34.58
C VAL A 752 -22.07 -19.63 -34.33
N ALA A 753 -22.13 -19.21 -33.06
CA ALA A 753 -21.96 -17.82 -32.67
C ALA A 753 -20.56 -17.28 -32.95
N VAL A 754 -19.51 -18.09 -32.73
CA VAL A 754 -18.12 -17.71 -33.07
C VAL A 754 -17.95 -17.64 -34.58
N GLU A 755 -18.42 -18.65 -35.31
CA GLU A 755 -18.28 -18.69 -36.78
C GLU A 755 -19.03 -17.55 -37.49
N ASN A 756 -20.17 -17.11 -36.92
CA ASN A 756 -21.03 -16.09 -37.51
C ASN A 756 -20.98 -14.74 -36.77
N ASP A 757 -19.97 -14.51 -35.93
CA ASP A 757 -19.77 -13.26 -35.18
C ASP A 757 -21.01 -12.77 -34.41
N VAL A 758 -21.76 -13.67 -33.77
CA VAL A 758 -22.92 -13.34 -32.93
C VAL A 758 -22.46 -12.84 -31.57
N ASN A 759 -21.78 -11.69 -31.56
CA ASN A 759 -21.12 -11.08 -30.40
C ASN A 759 -22.05 -10.91 -29.19
N ALA A 760 -23.33 -10.61 -29.43
CA ALA A 760 -24.33 -10.50 -28.37
C ALA A 760 -24.47 -11.81 -27.58
N TYR A 761 -24.41 -12.97 -28.24
CA TYR A 761 -24.42 -14.27 -27.56
C TYR A 761 -23.08 -14.55 -26.89
N ILE A 762 -21.96 -14.29 -27.58
CA ILE A 762 -20.60 -14.52 -27.08
C ILE A 762 -20.36 -13.81 -25.74
N ASN A 763 -20.87 -12.59 -25.59
CA ASN A 763 -20.69 -11.77 -24.38
C ASN A 763 -21.62 -12.12 -23.22
N LEU A 764 -22.56 -13.06 -23.39
CA LEU A 764 -23.40 -13.52 -22.28
C LEU A 764 -22.63 -14.38 -21.28
N GLY A 765 -22.97 -14.24 -19.99
CA GLY A 765 -22.52 -15.16 -18.95
C GLY A 765 -23.00 -16.60 -19.19
N SER A 766 -22.28 -17.58 -18.63
CA SER A 766 -22.52 -19.01 -18.88
C SER A 766 -23.95 -19.48 -18.55
N ALA A 767 -24.57 -18.91 -17.52
CA ALA A 767 -25.96 -19.16 -17.15
C ALA A 767 -26.93 -18.58 -18.19
N ALA A 768 -26.74 -17.32 -18.60
CA ALA A 768 -27.56 -16.69 -19.63
C ALA A 768 -27.45 -17.39 -20.99
N LYS A 769 -26.25 -17.85 -21.39
CA LYS A 769 -26.06 -18.69 -22.59
C LYS A 769 -26.85 -19.99 -22.52
N LEU A 770 -26.94 -20.60 -21.34
CA LEU A 770 -27.69 -21.84 -21.11
C LEU A 770 -29.21 -21.59 -21.19
N GLU A 771 -29.68 -20.46 -20.65
CA GLU A 771 -31.09 -20.04 -20.74
C GLU A 771 -31.50 -19.79 -22.19
N VAL A 772 -30.74 -18.96 -22.92
CA VAL A 772 -30.98 -18.71 -24.36
C VAL A 772 -30.94 -20.02 -25.15
N ALA A 773 -30.01 -20.93 -24.86
CA ALA A 773 -29.95 -22.23 -25.51
C ALA A 773 -31.17 -23.12 -25.20
N GLY A 774 -31.74 -23.02 -24.00
CA GLY A 774 -32.97 -23.72 -23.63
C GLY A 774 -34.17 -23.21 -24.43
N VAL A 775 -34.28 -21.90 -24.60
CA VAL A 775 -35.36 -21.28 -25.40
C VAL A 775 -35.20 -21.59 -26.89
N VAL A 776 -33.99 -21.42 -27.46
CA VAL A 776 -33.72 -21.77 -28.87
C VAL A 776 -33.98 -23.25 -29.16
N LEU A 777 -33.72 -24.16 -28.20
CA LEU A 777 -34.09 -25.57 -28.32
C LEU A 777 -35.61 -25.79 -28.36
N SER A 778 -36.37 -25.00 -27.59
CA SER A 778 -37.83 -25.01 -27.65
C SER A 778 -38.34 -24.45 -28.97
N ASP A 779 -37.81 -23.30 -29.42
CA ASP A 779 -38.17 -22.67 -30.69
C ASP A 779 -37.91 -23.61 -31.88
N ARG A 780 -36.80 -24.36 -31.85
CA ARG A 780 -36.51 -25.38 -32.86
C ARG A 780 -37.64 -26.42 -32.97
N ALA A 781 -38.30 -26.78 -31.87
CA ALA A 781 -39.39 -27.75 -31.90
C ALA A 781 -40.64 -27.23 -32.65
N ASP A 782 -40.78 -25.91 -32.78
CA ASP A 782 -41.85 -25.24 -33.51
C ASP A 782 -41.51 -25.02 -35.01
N GLU A 783 -40.26 -25.26 -35.42
CA GLU A 783 -39.84 -25.22 -36.81
C GLU A 783 -40.43 -26.36 -37.64
N THR A 784 -40.45 -26.17 -38.97
CA THR A 784 -40.88 -27.25 -39.88
C THR A 784 -39.89 -28.41 -39.78
N ASP A 785 -40.42 -29.62 -39.54
CA ASP A 785 -39.62 -30.84 -39.29
C ASP A 785 -38.79 -30.84 -37.97
N ALA A 786 -39.02 -29.85 -37.08
CA ALA A 786 -38.33 -29.69 -35.80
C ALA A 786 -36.80 -29.49 -35.91
N GLU A 787 -36.37 -28.88 -37.02
CA GLU A 787 -34.98 -28.61 -37.38
C GLU A 787 -34.86 -27.21 -38.00
N PHE A 788 -33.75 -26.51 -37.75
CA PHE A 788 -33.42 -25.30 -38.48
C PHE A 788 -32.91 -25.64 -39.87
N ALA A 789 -33.35 -24.89 -40.89
CA ALA A 789 -32.96 -25.15 -42.28
C ALA A 789 -31.54 -24.63 -42.60
N THR A 790 -31.13 -23.54 -41.97
CA THR A 790 -29.82 -22.91 -42.18
C THR A 790 -29.24 -22.38 -40.86
N THR A 791 -27.93 -22.15 -40.81
CA THR A 791 -27.27 -21.46 -39.68
C THR A 791 -27.75 -20.01 -39.54
N ALA A 792 -28.15 -19.35 -40.63
CA ALA A 792 -28.79 -18.03 -40.58
C ALA A 792 -30.13 -18.04 -39.82
N ASP A 793 -30.90 -19.12 -39.92
CA ASP A 793 -32.12 -19.27 -39.12
C ASP A 793 -31.77 -19.44 -37.62
N VAL A 794 -30.70 -20.18 -37.32
CA VAL A 794 -30.18 -20.33 -35.94
C VAL A 794 -29.75 -18.98 -35.37
N THR A 795 -28.94 -18.21 -36.09
CA THR A 795 -28.46 -16.89 -35.62
C THR A 795 -29.60 -15.89 -35.45
N THR A 796 -30.63 -15.97 -36.31
CA THR A 796 -31.87 -15.20 -36.18
C THR A 796 -32.63 -15.58 -34.91
N ALA A 797 -32.78 -16.87 -34.61
CA ALA A 797 -33.43 -17.36 -33.40
C ALA A 797 -32.68 -16.89 -32.14
N VAL A 798 -31.35 -17.08 -32.10
CA VAL A 798 -30.48 -16.62 -30.99
C VAL A 798 -30.60 -15.12 -30.78
N THR A 799 -30.49 -14.31 -31.85
CA THR A 799 -30.55 -12.84 -31.75
C THR A 799 -31.93 -12.36 -31.28
N THR A 800 -32.99 -13.00 -31.76
CA THR A 800 -34.37 -12.72 -31.34
C THR A 800 -34.52 -12.98 -29.84
N GLU A 801 -33.99 -14.10 -29.36
CA GLU A 801 -34.11 -14.49 -27.97
C GLU A 801 -33.27 -13.60 -27.04
N ILE A 802 -32.04 -13.25 -27.43
CA ILE A 802 -31.25 -12.28 -26.66
C ILE A 802 -31.96 -10.94 -26.57
N SER A 803 -32.55 -10.46 -27.67
CA SER A 803 -33.31 -9.20 -27.67
C SER A 803 -34.54 -9.26 -26.76
N ALA A 804 -35.23 -10.41 -26.73
CA ALA A 804 -36.36 -10.65 -25.83
C ALA A 804 -35.90 -10.65 -24.36
N ARG A 805 -34.79 -11.34 -24.07
CA ARG A 805 -34.17 -11.41 -22.75
C ARG A 805 -33.70 -10.03 -22.28
N ASP A 806 -33.02 -9.27 -23.12
CA ASP A 806 -32.57 -7.92 -22.78
C ASP A 806 -33.77 -6.99 -22.53
N THR A 807 -34.80 -7.07 -23.37
CA THR A 807 -36.06 -6.34 -23.15
C THR A 807 -36.68 -6.69 -21.80
N LEU A 808 -36.63 -7.96 -21.39
CA LEU A 808 -37.14 -8.42 -20.11
C LEU A 808 -36.37 -7.81 -18.93
N PHE A 809 -35.03 -7.77 -18.97
CA PHE A 809 -34.22 -7.38 -17.81
C PHE A 809 -33.82 -5.90 -17.76
N THR A 810 -33.59 -5.26 -18.89
CA THR A 810 -32.95 -3.92 -18.94
C THR A 810 -33.90 -2.81 -19.36
N SER A 811 -35.04 -3.13 -19.99
CA SER A 811 -35.95 -2.07 -20.43
C SER A 811 -36.62 -1.35 -19.24
N ALA A 812 -36.98 -0.07 -19.42
CA ALA A 812 -37.76 0.69 -18.44
C ALA A 812 -39.15 0.07 -18.13
N THR A 813 -39.57 -0.90 -18.95
CA THR A 813 -40.79 -1.70 -18.78
C THR A 813 -40.52 -3.13 -18.32
N GLY A 814 -39.25 -3.51 -18.16
CA GLY A 814 -38.79 -4.85 -17.79
C GLY A 814 -38.94 -5.14 -16.30
N VAL A 815 -38.53 -6.33 -15.87
CA VAL A 815 -38.75 -6.83 -14.50
C VAL A 815 -38.03 -5.99 -13.44
N ASN A 816 -36.85 -5.47 -13.77
CA ASN A 816 -36.04 -4.69 -12.84
C ASN A 816 -36.53 -3.24 -12.68
N MET A 817 -37.16 -2.65 -13.69
CA MET A 817 -37.49 -1.21 -13.67
C MET A 817 -38.98 -0.90 -13.80
N GLY A 818 -39.78 -1.80 -14.37
CA GLY A 818 -41.19 -1.57 -14.67
C GLY A 818 -42.08 -1.46 -13.44
N THR A 819 -43.22 -0.81 -13.59
CA THR A 819 -44.37 -0.90 -12.65
C THR A 819 -44.99 -2.29 -12.68
N ILE A 820 -45.84 -2.65 -11.70
CA ILE A 820 -46.55 -3.95 -11.65
C ILE A 820 -47.20 -4.31 -13.00
N SER A 821 -47.88 -3.36 -13.65
CA SER A 821 -48.52 -3.60 -14.95
C SER A 821 -47.50 -3.80 -16.09
N GLN A 822 -46.35 -3.15 -16.02
CA GLN A 822 -45.27 -3.29 -17.00
C GLN A 822 -44.53 -4.62 -16.79
N VAL A 823 -44.16 -4.96 -15.56
CA VAL A 823 -43.55 -6.26 -15.19
C VAL A 823 -44.43 -7.42 -15.63
N ARG A 824 -45.74 -7.39 -15.33
CA ARG A 824 -46.68 -8.41 -15.83
C ARG A 824 -46.65 -8.52 -17.36
N THR A 825 -46.64 -7.38 -18.05
CA THR A 825 -46.63 -7.36 -19.53
C THR A 825 -45.32 -7.92 -20.08
N ALA A 826 -44.18 -7.58 -19.47
CA ALA A 826 -42.86 -8.08 -19.85
C ALA A 826 -42.77 -9.61 -19.67
N LEU A 827 -43.22 -10.14 -18.53
CA LEU A 827 -43.25 -11.59 -18.26
C LEU A 827 -44.16 -12.36 -19.24
N VAL A 828 -45.34 -11.81 -19.56
CA VAL A 828 -46.23 -12.41 -20.57
C VAL A 828 -45.63 -12.35 -21.97
N ASN A 829 -45.02 -11.23 -22.34
CA ASN A 829 -44.42 -11.06 -23.66
C ASN A 829 -43.19 -11.95 -23.87
N TYR A 830 -42.39 -12.17 -22.82
CA TYR A 830 -41.28 -13.11 -22.87
C TYR A 830 -41.77 -14.56 -22.91
N GLY A 831 -42.95 -14.85 -22.35
CA GLY A 831 -43.59 -16.16 -22.49
C GLY A 831 -43.14 -17.19 -21.46
N LEU A 832 -42.77 -16.77 -20.23
CA LEU A 832 -42.43 -17.72 -19.16
C LEU A 832 -43.66 -18.57 -18.78
N ASP A 833 -43.64 -19.88 -19.08
CA ASP A 833 -44.74 -20.82 -18.77
C ASP A 833 -45.16 -20.77 -17.30
N SER A 834 -44.18 -20.70 -16.39
CA SER A 834 -44.39 -20.55 -14.95
C SER A 834 -45.24 -19.34 -14.57
N PHE A 835 -45.30 -18.32 -15.44
CA PHE A 835 -46.11 -17.12 -15.28
C PHE A 835 -47.36 -17.08 -16.18
N THR A 836 -47.25 -17.51 -17.43
CA THR A 836 -48.33 -17.42 -18.43
C THR A 836 -49.47 -18.39 -18.15
N ASP A 837 -49.19 -19.53 -17.49
CA ASP A 837 -50.19 -20.51 -17.06
C ASP A 837 -51.02 -20.05 -15.85
N LEU A 838 -50.59 -19.00 -15.16
CA LEU A 838 -51.30 -18.44 -14.01
C LEU A 838 -52.59 -17.73 -14.43
N SER A 839 -53.58 -17.72 -13.54
CA SER A 839 -54.77 -16.89 -13.76
C SER A 839 -54.42 -15.40 -13.74
N ALA A 840 -55.22 -14.56 -14.40
CA ALA A 840 -54.94 -13.13 -14.49
C ALA A 840 -54.82 -12.43 -13.12
N SER A 841 -55.48 -12.94 -12.06
CA SER A 841 -55.30 -12.43 -10.70
C SER A 841 -53.95 -12.85 -10.10
N GLN A 842 -53.57 -14.12 -10.26
CA GLN A 842 -52.27 -14.62 -9.79
C GLN A 842 -51.10 -13.93 -10.51
N GLN A 843 -51.23 -13.66 -11.81
CA GLN A 843 -50.22 -12.88 -12.56
C GLN A 843 -50.02 -11.47 -11.99
N VAL A 844 -51.07 -10.85 -11.45
CA VAL A 844 -50.95 -9.53 -10.80
C VAL A 844 -50.25 -9.68 -9.45
N GLU A 845 -50.63 -10.67 -8.64
CA GLU A 845 -50.01 -10.94 -7.33
C GLU A 845 -48.51 -11.26 -7.46
N VAL A 846 -48.13 -12.09 -8.43
CA VAL A 846 -46.72 -12.42 -8.69
C VAL A 846 -45.95 -11.20 -9.22
N ALA A 847 -46.53 -10.39 -10.10
CA ALA A 847 -45.88 -9.17 -10.58
C ALA A 847 -45.71 -8.11 -9.47
N GLU A 848 -46.66 -8.02 -8.53
CA GLU A 848 -46.56 -7.21 -7.32
C GLU A 848 -45.42 -7.70 -6.44
N TYR A 849 -45.36 -9.02 -6.17
CA TYR A 849 -44.27 -9.64 -5.41
C TYR A 849 -42.89 -9.34 -6.00
N ILE A 850 -42.72 -9.49 -7.32
CA ILE A 850 -41.43 -9.22 -7.99
C ILE A 850 -41.03 -7.74 -7.86
N VAL A 851 -41.99 -6.82 -7.95
CA VAL A 851 -41.73 -5.38 -7.79
C VAL A 851 -41.40 -5.03 -6.34
N ASP A 852 -42.04 -5.67 -5.36
CA ASP A 852 -41.84 -5.41 -3.93
C ASP A 852 -40.53 -6.02 -3.40
N ASN A 853 -40.02 -7.08 -4.03
CA ASN A 853 -38.81 -7.81 -3.59
C ASN A 853 -37.57 -7.54 -4.47
N ARG A 854 -37.66 -6.68 -5.49
CA ARG A 854 -36.45 -6.26 -6.23
C ARG A 854 -35.68 -5.20 -5.44
N PRO A 855 -34.34 -5.10 -5.60
CA PRO A 855 -33.57 -4.03 -4.98
C PRO A 855 -34.01 -2.62 -5.41
N GLU A 856 -33.65 -1.62 -4.62
CA GLU A 856 -33.98 -0.23 -4.94
C GLU A 856 -33.35 0.21 -6.28
N VAL A 857 -34.11 1.02 -7.03
CA VAL A 857 -33.63 1.63 -8.27
C VAL A 857 -32.69 2.77 -7.92
N THR A 858 -31.42 2.62 -8.27
CA THR A 858 -30.37 3.62 -8.08
C THR A 858 -30.12 4.41 -9.36
N THR A 859 -29.68 5.67 -9.23
CA THR A 859 -29.27 6.51 -10.36
C THR A 859 -27.77 6.76 -10.25
N ASN A 860 -26.98 6.48 -11.29
CA ASN A 860 -25.55 6.80 -11.29
C ASN A 860 -25.31 8.31 -11.47
N GLU A 861 -24.06 8.75 -11.34
CA GLU A 861 -23.66 10.15 -11.52
C GLU A 861 -23.95 10.68 -12.95
N ALA A 862 -24.05 9.80 -13.94
CA ALA A 862 -24.42 10.14 -15.32
C ALA A 862 -25.94 10.35 -15.50
N GLY A 863 -26.76 10.07 -14.48
CA GLY A 863 -28.21 10.19 -14.53
C GLY A 863 -28.94 8.94 -15.06
N ASP A 864 -28.22 7.84 -15.31
CA ASP A 864 -28.82 6.58 -15.73
C ASP A 864 -29.40 5.84 -14.53
N THR A 865 -30.63 5.37 -14.68
CA THR A 865 -31.33 4.57 -13.66
C THR A 865 -31.06 3.10 -13.88
N TYR A 866 -30.63 2.39 -12.84
CA TYR A 866 -30.34 0.96 -12.86
C TYR A 866 -30.72 0.32 -11.51
N VAL A 867 -30.77 -1.01 -11.46
CA VAL A 867 -31.01 -1.76 -10.21
C VAL A 867 -29.78 -2.59 -9.90
N SER A 868 -29.00 -2.17 -8.90
CA SER A 868 -27.87 -2.96 -8.40
C SER A 868 -28.42 -4.24 -7.73
N GLY A 869 -27.99 -5.41 -8.20
CA GLY A 869 -28.49 -6.70 -7.71
C GLY A 869 -29.87 -7.12 -8.24
N GLY A 870 -30.37 -6.49 -9.30
CA GLY A 870 -31.63 -6.91 -9.95
C GLY A 870 -31.57 -8.33 -10.50
N TYR A 871 -32.71 -8.83 -10.99
CA TYR A 871 -32.75 -10.13 -11.66
C TYR A 871 -31.89 -10.10 -12.93
N THR A 872 -30.94 -11.00 -13.04
CA THR A 872 -30.03 -11.13 -14.18
C THR A 872 -30.18 -12.46 -14.92
N THR A 873 -31.00 -13.37 -14.40
CA THR A 873 -31.22 -14.72 -14.94
C THR A 873 -32.71 -15.06 -14.92
N ILE A 874 -33.16 -15.83 -15.90
CA ILE A 874 -34.53 -16.37 -15.96
C ILE A 874 -34.76 -17.31 -14.77
N THR A 875 -33.76 -18.12 -14.42
CA THR A 875 -33.83 -19.05 -13.27
C THR A 875 -34.10 -18.30 -11.96
N GLY A 876 -33.43 -17.16 -11.74
CA GLY A 876 -33.67 -16.32 -10.57
C GLY A 876 -35.09 -15.73 -10.56
N LEU A 877 -35.61 -15.38 -11.73
CA LEU A 877 -36.96 -14.86 -11.90
C LEU A 877 -38.03 -15.94 -11.68
N GLU A 878 -37.83 -17.16 -12.18
CA GLU A 878 -38.72 -18.31 -11.91
C GLU A 878 -38.73 -18.68 -10.43
N THR A 879 -37.58 -18.65 -9.76
CA THR A 879 -37.49 -18.85 -8.30
C THR A 879 -38.32 -17.80 -7.56
N ALA A 880 -38.29 -16.54 -8.00
CA ALA A 880 -39.12 -15.49 -7.43
C ALA A 880 -40.63 -15.69 -7.70
N ILE A 881 -40.99 -16.20 -8.89
CA ILE A 881 -42.38 -16.57 -9.22
C ILE A 881 -42.87 -17.69 -8.31
N GLU A 882 -42.08 -18.75 -8.12
CA GLU A 882 -42.40 -19.85 -7.21
C GLU A 882 -42.53 -19.38 -5.76
N GLY A 883 -41.60 -18.52 -5.33
CA GLY A 883 -41.64 -17.87 -4.01
C GLY A 883 -42.92 -17.07 -3.79
N ALA A 884 -43.37 -16.32 -4.81
CA ALA A 884 -44.62 -15.57 -4.77
C ALA A 884 -45.85 -16.47 -4.64
N LEU A 885 -45.88 -17.61 -5.35
CA LEU A 885 -46.98 -18.57 -5.31
C LEU A 885 -47.06 -19.38 -4.00
N ALA A 886 -45.97 -19.41 -3.23
CA ALA A 886 -45.89 -20.09 -1.94
C ALA A 886 -46.43 -19.26 -0.76
N GLN A 887 -46.59 -17.95 -0.95
CA GLN A 887 -47.19 -17.03 0.05
C GLN A 887 -48.71 -17.03 -0.04
#